data_AF-E6NAJ0-F1
#
_entry.id   AF-E6NAJ0-F1
#
_cell.length_a   1.000
_cell.length_b   1.000
_cell.length_c   1.000
_cell.angle_alpha   90.00
_cell.angle_beta   90.00
_cell.angle_gamma   90.00
#
_symmetry.space_group_name_H-M   'P 1'
#
loop_
_entity.id
_entity.type
_entity.pdbx_description
1 polymer ?
#
loop_
_entity_poly.entity_id
_entity_poly.type
_entity_poly.pdbx_seq_one_letter_code
_entity_poly.pdbx_strand_id
1 'polypeptide(L)'
;MMHLIVSIAIAALLLTLTPTAHSPPQNTIQTLDDLFQTLSNRIPGFAGFHYQNETLVISMARPPDGLTAVEVSQMASVLASVEALEVLENILEGRYVIDHVRYSFNQLAQWRNQIISRQELHGLVTALDVDEVGNRLLIGVASPEQIQTVRDVLEAIGIPAEAYHTEHLVIKPLIGLRDYVRPVKGGLQIAFSIGLCTLGFNAIRNGVQGYVTNDHCTDNMGQVDGTNHYQPSVLPDYFIGVETVDPPFFTGGICPAGRRCRYSDSAFGQYASVVPFALGKIARTAGLGSLDIVGEWTILSEASSTVAGQTLNKVGRTTGWTQGQVTNTCVLTYVANTDVVRICQHIVQAGSAPGDSGSPVFKILDPTAYTVELHGILWGGSGGTLFVFSPISQIESELGPLETTFQSPSITVVSPNGGENWQIGETHQIQWTSQNLAGNVDILLSRDGGTSWETLFTNIPNTGAKDWTVTGPLTSSAKIRVRSSSNPSIYDDSDSFFSIGFTLTVLSPNGGEIWQVGTAQTITWSSPPQGTVKILISRDGGSSWQTITSTTANDGSHTWMVTGPPTNTALIKIQSNDYPAVFDQSNTIFTIIDTISPTVRVITPNGGESLKAGRIYTVRWIASDAGGIQKVIIQFSVDGGASWQTIADLNGNPGYYRWRIPRETSSQALIKIVVIDYSGNMGQDVSDGFFRIRR
;
A
#
# COMPACT_ATOMS: atom_id res chain seq x y z
N MET A 1 -59.36 -42.50 21.66
CA MET A 1 -59.15 -43.72 20.83
C MET A 1 -58.02 -43.54 19.83
N MET A 2 -57.89 -42.39 19.17
CA MET A 2 -56.83 -42.10 18.17
C MET A 2 -55.39 -42.11 18.75
N HIS A 3 -55.12 -41.46 19.90
CA HIS A 3 -53.81 -41.52 20.57
C HIS A 3 -53.35 -42.92 21.01
N LEU A 4 -54.29 -43.80 21.38
CA LEU A 4 -53.97 -45.18 21.78
C LEU A 4 -53.57 -46.02 20.54
N ILE A 5 -54.20 -45.76 19.39
CA ILE A 5 -53.91 -46.44 18.12
C ILE A 5 -52.56 -45.98 17.55
N VAL A 6 -52.23 -44.68 17.66
CA VAL A 6 -50.93 -44.13 17.23
C VAL A 6 -49.79 -44.64 18.12
N SER A 7 -49.99 -44.70 19.44
CA SER A 7 -49.00 -45.28 20.38
C SER A 7 -48.75 -46.77 20.10
N ILE A 8 -49.79 -47.53 19.73
CA ILE A 8 -49.68 -48.94 19.35
C ILE A 8 -49.01 -49.10 17.97
N ALA A 9 -49.22 -48.18 17.02
CA ALA A 9 -48.56 -48.18 15.72
C ALA A 9 -47.07 -47.84 15.83
N ILE A 10 -46.69 -46.91 16.71
CA ILE A 10 -45.29 -46.58 17.04
C ILE A 10 -44.62 -47.81 17.68
N ALA A 11 -45.26 -48.44 18.66
CA ALA A 11 -44.76 -49.67 19.28
C ALA A 11 -44.66 -50.85 18.27
N ALA A 12 -45.62 -51.00 17.35
CA ALA A 12 -45.60 -52.05 16.33
C ALA A 12 -44.52 -51.81 15.25
N LEU A 13 -44.25 -50.56 14.86
CA LEU A 13 -43.17 -50.21 13.94
C LEU A 13 -41.79 -50.47 14.58
N LEU A 14 -41.63 -50.15 15.87
CA LEU A 14 -40.44 -50.49 16.67
C LEU A 14 -40.24 -52.01 16.84
N LEU A 15 -41.31 -52.81 16.87
CA LEU A 15 -41.24 -54.28 17.01
C LEU A 15 -40.94 -55.06 15.71
N THR A 16 -41.01 -54.44 14.52
CA THR A 16 -40.78 -55.13 13.23
C THR A 16 -39.35 -55.04 12.71
N LEU A 17 -38.49 -54.24 13.36
CA LEU A 17 -37.06 -54.16 13.07
C LEU A 17 -36.35 -55.34 13.76
N THR A 18 -36.17 -56.46 13.03
CA THR A 18 -35.33 -57.56 13.51
C THR A 18 -33.87 -57.10 13.62
N PRO A 19 -33.16 -57.39 14.74
CA PRO A 19 -31.76 -57.05 14.86
C PRO A 19 -30.95 -58.03 14.01
N THR A 20 -30.46 -57.58 12.86
CA THR A 20 -29.33 -58.24 12.20
C THR A 20 -28.05 -57.87 12.95
N ALA A 21 -27.17 -58.86 13.13
CA ALA A 21 -26.00 -58.82 14.00
C ALA A 21 -25.19 -57.52 13.87
N HIS A 22 -25.19 -56.73 14.94
CA HIS A 22 -24.37 -55.53 15.05
C HIS A 22 -22.93 -55.90 15.41
N SER A 23 -21.99 -55.54 14.54
CA SER A 23 -20.63 -55.18 14.92
C SER A 23 -20.65 -54.08 16.00
N PRO A 24 -19.64 -53.99 16.88
CA PRO A 24 -19.63 -53.03 17.98
C PRO A 24 -19.81 -51.61 17.45
N PRO A 25 -20.60 -50.75 18.12
CA PRO A 25 -20.90 -49.42 17.61
C PRO A 25 -19.61 -48.61 17.54
N GLN A 26 -19.21 -48.24 16.32
CA GLN A 26 -18.40 -47.04 16.18
C GLN A 26 -19.29 -45.89 16.64
N ASN A 27 -18.86 -45.15 17.66
CA ASN A 27 -19.50 -43.93 18.14
C ASN A 27 -19.42 -42.83 17.05
N THR A 28 -20.14 -43.00 15.94
CA THR A 28 -20.44 -41.90 15.02
C THR A 28 -21.58 -41.12 15.65
N ILE A 29 -21.27 -39.95 16.19
CA ILE A 29 -22.26 -38.97 16.62
C ILE A 29 -23.06 -38.61 15.36
N GLN A 30 -24.35 -38.96 15.35
CA GLN A 30 -25.25 -38.63 14.24
C GLN A 30 -25.76 -37.20 14.42
N THR A 31 -25.48 -36.33 13.45
CA THR A 31 -25.94 -34.95 13.46
C THR A 31 -27.33 -34.82 12.83
N LEU A 32 -27.98 -33.66 13.03
CA LEU A 32 -29.23 -33.33 12.35
C LEU A 32 -29.05 -33.32 10.82
N ASP A 33 -27.89 -32.88 10.34
CA ASP A 33 -27.55 -32.93 8.91
C ASP A 33 -27.45 -34.36 8.38
N ASP A 34 -26.87 -35.30 9.15
CA ASP A 34 -26.81 -36.71 8.75
C ASP A 34 -28.22 -37.31 8.64
N LEU A 35 -29.13 -36.88 9.52
CA LEU A 35 -30.55 -37.23 9.45
C LEU A 35 -31.19 -36.68 8.19
N PHE A 36 -31.03 -35.38 7.91
CA PHE A 36 -31.58 -34.74 6.70
C PHE A 36 -30.98 -35.30 5.41
N GLN A 37 -29.69 -35.61 5.41
CA GLN A 37 -29.00 -36.28 4.32
C GLN A 37 -29.61 -37.66 4.04
N THR A 38 -29.91 -38.43 5.09
CA THR A 38 -30.56 -39.74 4.97
C THR A 38 -31.98 -39.61 4.41
N LEU A 39 -32.75 -38.63 4.90
CA LEU A 39 -34.11 -38.36 4.43
C LEU A 39 -34.12 -37.88 2.98
N SER A 40 -33.25 -36.96 2.60
CA SER A 40 -33.13 -36.43 1.22
C SER A 40 -32.70 -37.51 0.22
N ASN A 41 -31.93 -38.50 0.66
CA ASN A 41 -31.59 -39.68 -0.16
C ASN A 41 -32.78 -40.65 -0.37
N ARG A 42 -33.73 -40.72 0.58
CA ARG A 42 -34.90 -41.61 0.51
C ARG A 42 -36.12 -40.94 -0.12
N ILE A 43 -36.25 -39.63 0.08
CA ILE A 43 -37.42 -38.82 -0.26
C ILE A 43 -36.99 -37.73 -1.24
N PRO A 44 -37.28 -37.89 -2.54
CA PRO A 44 -36.93 -36.91 -3.56
C PRO A 44 -37.50 -35.52 -3.23
N GLY A 45 -36.60 -34.53 -3.21
CA GLY A 45 -36.96 -33.14 -2.92
C GLY A 45 -36.98 -32.78 -1.44
N PHE A 46 -36.77 -33.70 -0.50
CA PHE A 46 -36.72 -33.33 0.92
C PHE A 46 -35.58 -32.34 1.22
N ALA A 47 -35.93 -31.25 1.91
CA ALA A 47 -35.04 -30.11 2.17
C ALA A 47 -34.79 -29.81 3.65
N GLY A 48 -35.49 -30.50 4.57
CA GLY A 48 -35.34 -30.32 6.01
C GLY A 48 -36.69 -30.21 6.71
N PHE A 49 -36.66 -30.05 8.03
CA PHE A 49 -37.81 -29.63 8.81
C PHE A 49 -37.38 -28.66 9.92
N HIS A 50 -38.27 -27.74 10.28
CA HIS A 50 -38.05 -26.78 11.36
C HIS A 50 -39.38 -26.45 12.04
N TYR A 51 -39.33 -25.80 13.19
CA TYR A 51 -40.53 -25.27 13.86
C TYR A 51 -40.73 -23.80 13.52
N GLN A 52 -41.96 -23.45 13.16
CA GLN A 52 -42.41 -22.06 13.02
C GLN A 52 -43.66 -21.86 13.86
N ASN A 53 -43.57 -21.04 14.91
CA ASN A 53 -44.67 -20.79 15.87
C ASN A 53 -45.33 -22.10 16.36
N GLU A 54 -44.52 -23.01 16.91
CA GLU A 54 -44.93 -24.35 17.41
C GLU A 54 -45.47 -25.32 16.34
N THR A 55 -45.57 -24.91 15.08
CA THR A 55 -45.97 -25.78 13.96
C THR A 55 -44.74 -26.40 13.30
N LEU A 56 -44.75 -27.72 13.11
CA LEU A 56 -43.72 -28.40 12.34
C LEU A 56 -43.88 -28.08 10.85
N VAL A 57 -42.85 -27.51 10.24
CA VAL A 57 -42.76 -27.23 8.81
C VAL A 57 -41.82 -28.25 8.19
N ILE A 58 -42.27 -28.92 7.13
CA ILE A 58 -41.43 -29.82 6.32
C ILE A 58 -41.20 -29.15 4.97
N SER A 59 -39.93 -28.89 4.67
CA SER A 59 -39.54 -28.18 3.45
C SER A 59 -39.28 -29.18 2.31
N MET A 60 -39.91 -28.95 1.16
CA MET A 60 -39.84 -29.81 -0.02
C MET A 60 -39.53 -29.01 -1.29
N ALA A 61 -38.51 -29.41 -2.03
CA ALA A 61 -38.13 -28.88 -3.34
C ALA A 61 -38.92 -29.55 -4.49
N ARG A 62 -40.22 -29.72 -4.27
CA ARG A 62 -41.19 -30.24 -5.24
C ARG A 62 -42.59 -29.68 -4.94
N PRO A 63 -43.50 -29.61 -5.93
CA PRO A 63 -44.83 -29.04 -5.74
C PRO A 63 -45.57 -29.56 -4.49
N PRO A 64 -46.38 -28.73 -3.81
CA PRO A 64 -46.97 -29.02 -2.51
C PRO A 64 -48.16 -29.98 -2.60
N ASP A 65 -47.92 -31.22 -3.01
CA ASP A 65 -48.92 -32.29 -3.13
C ASP A 65 -49.05 -33.13 -1.83
N GLY A 66 -48.50 -32.64 -0.71
CA GLY A 66 -48.38 -33.38 0.55
C GLY A 66 -47.33 -34.49 0.51
N LEU A 67 -47.24 -35.25 1.61
CA LEU A 67 -46.42 -36.47 1.68
C LEU A 67 -47.28 -37.69 1.35
N THR A 68 -46.73 -38.58 0.53
CA THR A 68 -47.31 -39.91 0.28
C THR A 68 -47.16 -40.80 1.52
N ALA A 69 -47.99 -41.85 1.62
CA ALA A 69 -47.87 -42.83 2.71
C ALA A 69 -46.48 -43.50 2.77
N VAL A 70 -45.81 -43.65 1.61
CA VAL A 70 -44.45 -44.20 1.53
C VAL A 70 -43.44 -43.22 2.13
N GLU A 71 -43.55 -41.93 1.81
CA GLU A 71 -42.66 -40.90 2.35
C GLU A 71 -42.86 -40.71 3.86
N VAL A 72 -44.11 -40.71 4.34
CA VAL A 72 -44.42 -40.69 5.79
C VAL A 72 -43.78 -41.90 6.50
N SER A 73 -43.89 -43.10 5.91
CA SER A 73 -43.24 -44.31 6.45
C SER A 73 -41.72 -44.23 6.44
N GLN A 74 -41.13 -43.69 5.37
CA GLN A 74 -39.68 -43.46 5.28
C GLN A 74 -39.21 -42.45 6.32
N MET A 75 -39.88 -41.30 6.48
CA MET A 75 -39.57 -40.32 7.53
C MET A 75 -39.69 -40.94 8.92
N ALA A 76 -40.80 -41.65 9.17
CA ALA A 76 -41.04 -42.29 10.45
C ALA A 76 -39.94 -43.30 10.82
N SER A 77 -39.50 -44.10 9.84
CA SER A 77 -38.42 -45.09 10.04
C SER A 77 -37.10 -44.45 10.45
N VAL A 78 -36.75 -43.30 9.84
CA VAL A 78 -35.48 -42.62 10.10
C VAL A 78 -35.56 -41.85 11.43
N LEU A 79 -36.65 -41.13 11.69
CA LEU A 79 -36.85 -40.40 12.95
C LEU A 79 -36.92 -41.32 14.17
N ALA A 80 -37.54 -42.50 14.03
CA ALA A 80 -37.54 -43.52 15.08
C ALA A 80 -36.14 -44.05 15.37
N SER A 81 -35.26 -44.16 14.35
CA SER A 81 -33.89 -44.65 14.54
C SER A 81 -32.96 -43.69 15.31
N VAL A 82 -33.35 -42.41 15.42
CA VAL A 82 -32.60 -41.38 16.16
C VAL A 82 -33.36 -40.83 17.37
N GLU A 83 -34.46 -41.49 17.76
CA GLU A 83 -35.31 -41.07 18.89
C GLU A 83 -35.83 -39.62 18.80
N ALA A 84 -36.07 -39.11 17.59
CA ALA A 84 -36.70 -37.81 17.35
C ALA A 84 -38.24 -37.88 17.54
N LEU A 85 -38.66 -38.26 18.75
CA LEU A 85 -40.03 -38.70 19.07
C LEU A 85 -41.09 -37.61 18.85
N GLU A 86 -40.79 -36.35 19.15
CA GLU A 86 -41.74 -35.24 19.00
C GLU A 86 -42.06 -34.97 17.52
N VAL A 87 -41.01 -34.89 16.69
CA VAL A 87 -41.14 -34.70 15.23
C VAL A 87 -41.85 -35.91 14.61
N LEU A 88 -41.51 -37.12 15.07
CA LEU A 88 -42.16 -38.36 14.64
C LEU A 88 -43.66 -38.36 14.93
N GLU A 89 -44.07 -37.98 16.14
CA GLU A 89 -45.48 -37.90 16.53
C GLU A 89 -46.23 -36.90 15.64
N ASN A 90 -45.66 -35.71 15.42
CA ASN A 90 -46.25 -34.69 14.54
C ASN A 90 -46.44 -35.20 13.11
N ILE A 91 -45.49 -35.96 12.57
CA ILE A 91 -45.61 -36.56 11.23
C ILE A 91 -46.68 -37.65 11.18
N LEU A 92 -46.72 -38.56 12.15
CA LEU A 92 -47.69 -39.66 12.19
C LEU A 92 -49.12 -39.19 12.43
N GLU A 93 -49.30 -38.10 13.17
CA GLU A 93 -50.60 -37.48 13.43
C GLU A 93 -51.01 -36.46 12.35
N GLY A 94 -50.16 -36.18 11.36
CA GLY A 94 -50.44 -35.19 10.31
C GLY A 94 -50.42 -33.74 10.80
N ARG A 95 -49.77 -33.46 11.93
CA ARG A 95 -49.60 -32.12 12.54
C ARG A 95 -48.37 -31.41 11.97
N TYR A 96 -48.36 -31.19 10.65
CA TYR A 96 -47.29 -30.46 9.96
C TYR A 96 -47.85 -29.70 8.76
N VAL A 97 -47.07 -28.74 8.27
CA VAL A 97 -47.31 -28.07 6.99
C VAL A 97 -46.17 -28.35 6.03
N ILE A 98 -46.49 -28.40 4.73
CA ILE A 98 -45.47 -28.51 3.68
C ILE A 98 -45.16 -27.11 3.18
N ASP A 99 -43.88 -26.74 3.27
CA ASP A 99 -43.36 -25.55 2.65
C ASP A 99 -42.63 -25.90 1.35
N HIS A 100 -42.91 -25.15 0.29
CA HIS A 100 -42.30 -25.39 -1.02
C HIS A 100 -41.07 -24.51 -1.16
N VAL A 101 -39.91 -25.15 -1.26
CA VAL A 101 -38.61 -24.49 -1.30
C VAL A 101 -37.86 -24.77 -2.61
N ARG A 102 -36.72 -24.13 -2.83
CA ARG A 102 -36.02 -24.17 -4.12
C ARG A 102 -35.04 -25.34 -4.24
N TYR A 103 -34.41 -25.72 -3.13
CA TYR A 103 -33.31 -26.67 -3.11
C TYR A 103 -33.61 -27.82 -2.14
N SER A 104 -33.32 -29.04 -2.57
CA SER A 104 -33.26 -30.18 -1.66
C SER A 104 -32.06 -30.06 -0.72
N PHE A 105 -32.10 -30.76 0.41
CA PHE A 105 -31.00 -30.78 1.36
C PHE A 105 -29.73 -31.32 0.70
N ASN A 106 -29.86 -32.35 -0.15
CA ASN A 106 -28.75 -32.89 -0.94
C ASN A 106 -28.04 -31.84 -1.78
N GLN A 107 -28.77 -30.92 -2.42
CA GLN A 107 -28.17 -29.86 -3.23
C GLN A 107 -27.39 -28.86 -2.36
N LEU A 108 -27.98 -28.41 -1.25
CA LEU A 108 -27.32 -27.49 -0.33
C LEU A 108 -26.11 -28.16 0.33
N ALA A 109 -26.23 -29.40 0.81
CA ALA A 109 -25.15 -30.17 1.41
C ALA A 109 -23.99 -30.41 0.41
N GLN A 110 -24.28 -30.65 -0.87
CA GLN A 110 -23.24 -30.75 -1.91
C GLN A 110 -22.45 -29.45 -2.05
N TRP A 111 -23.13 -28.30 -2.12
CA TRP A 111 -22.45 -27.00 -2.17
C TRP A 111 -21.68 -26.68 -0.90
N ARG A 112 -22.24 -26.99 0.28
CA ARG A 112 -21.53 -26.89 1.56
C ARG A 112 -20.23 -27.70 1.55
N ASN A 113 -20.28 -28.94 1.08
CA ASN A 113 -19.10 -29.81 1.03
C ASN A 113 -18.07 -29.29 0.00
N GLN A 114 -18.53 -28.68 -1.10
CA GLN A 114 -17.63 -27.98 -2.03
C GLN A 114 -16.91 -26.82 -1.31
N ILE A 115 -17.62 -25.99 -0.54
CA ILE A 115 -17.02 -24.90 0.25
C ILE A 115 -15.99 -25.46 1.25
N ILE A 116 -16.33 -26.51 2.00
CA ILE A 116 -15.42 -27.13 2.98
C ILE A 116 -14.11 -27.61 2.33
N SER A 117 -14.18 -28.09 1.09
CA SER A 117 -12.99 -28.60 0.38
C SER A 117 -12.06 -27.52 -0.18
N ARG A 118 -12.42 -26.23 -0.06
CA ARG A 118 -11.72 -25.11 -0.72
C ARG A 118 -10.69 -24.47 0.20
N GLN A 119 -9.42 -24.72 -0.10
CA GLN A 119 -8.31 -24.15 0.66
C GLN A 119 -8.28 -22.62 0.58
N GLU A 120 -8.72 -22.03 -0.54
CA GLU A 120 -8.79 -20.58 -0.71
C GLU A 120 -9.80 -19.89 0.24
N LEU A 121 -10.73 -20.65 0.83
CA LEU A 121 -11.71 -20.14 1.80
C LEU A 121 -11.27 -20.35 3.26
N HIS A 122 -10.19 -21.11 3.50
CA HIS A 122 -9.67 -21.34 4.85
C HIS A 122 -9.20 -20.02 5.47
N GLY A 123 -9.71 -19.70 6.65
CA GLY A 123 -9.42 -18.45 7.37
C GLY A 123 -10.27 -17.25 6.92
N LEU A 124 -11.06 -17.38 5.86
CA LEU A 124 -12.07 -16.39 5.45
C LEU A 124 -13.46 -16.74 5.99
N VAL A 125 -13.85 -18.02 5.86
CA VAL A 125 -15.13 -18.55 6.37
C VAL A 125 -15.00 -18.89 7.85
N THR A 126 -15.91 -18.35 8.65
CA THR A 126 -15.92 -18.45 10.13
C THR A 126 -17.12 -19.22 10.67
N ALA A 127 -18.17 -19.39 9.86
CA ALA A 127 -19.29 -20.27 10.13
C ALA A 127 -19.84 -20.79 8.80
N LEU A 128 -20.37 -22.01 8.79
CA LEU A 128 -20.97 -22.61 7.60
C LEU A 128 -22.09 -23.57 8.01
N ASP A 129 -23.27 -23.37 7.47
CA ASP A 129 -24.46 -24.15 7.83
C ASP A 129 -25.42 -24.31 6.63
N VAL A 130 -26.24 -25.36 6.64
CA VAL A 130 -27.39 -25.50 5.74
C VAL A 130 -28.60 -24.92 6.47
N ASP A 131 -28.88 -23.63 6.27
CA ASP A 131 -30.01 -22.94 6.91
C ASP A 131 -31.33 -23.51 6.38
N GLU A 132 -31.98 -24.38 7.16
CA GLU A 132 -33.19 -25.09 6.78
C GLU A 132 -34.44 -24.21 6.85
N VAL A 133 -34.36 -23.08 7.56
CA VAL A 133 -35.43 -22.08 7.60
C VAL A 133 -35.37 -21.23 6.32
N GLY A 134 -34.18 -20.82 5.90
CA GLY A 134 -33.97 -20.00 4.70
C GLY A 134 -33.80 -20.78 3.39
N ASN A 135 -33.70 -22.11 3.44
CA ASN A 135 -33.38 -22.99 2.31
C ASN A 135 -32.16 -22.54 1.50
N ARG A 136 -31.07 -22.19 2.20
CA ARG A 136 -29.82 -21.68 1.63
C ARG A 136 -28.65 -22.00 2.54
N LEU A 137 -27.43 -21.75 2.10
CA LEU A 137 -26.25 -21.85 2.95
C LEU A 137 -26.05 -20.58 3.76
N LEU A 138 -25.88 -20.68 5.07
CA LEU A 138 -25.37 -19.58 5.89
C LEU A 138 -23.84 -19.62 5.87
N ILE A 139 -23.20 -18.51 5.54
CA ILE A 139 -21.74 -18.39 5.46
C ILE A 139 -21.30 -17.18 6.27
N GLY A 140 -20.75 -17.45 7.46
CA GLY A 140 -20.08 -16.44 8.28
C GLY A 140 -18.72 -16.08 7.70
N VAL A 141 -18.39 -14.79 7.67
CA VAL A 141 -17.13 -14.24 7.17
C VAL A 141 -16.38 -13.49 8.27
N ALA A 142 -15.05 -13.60 8.28
CA ALA A 142 -14.18 -13.03 9.30
C ALA A 142 -14.17 -11.49 9.37
N SER A 143 -14.41 -10.79 8.26
CA SER A 143 -14.57 -9.34 8.23
C SER A 143 -15.56 -8.89 7.13
N PRO A 144 -16.23 -7.73 7.28
CA PRO A 144 -17.12 -7.19 6.24
C PRO A 144 -16.44 -6.98 4.89
N GLU A 145 -15.15 -6.60 4.87
CA GLU A 145 -14.38 -6.32 3.66
C GLU A 145 -14.10 -7.59 2.84
N GLN A 146 -14.07 -8.76 3.50
CA GLN A 146 -13.80 -10.05 2.87
C GLN A 146 -15.05 -10.70 2.27
N ILE A 147 -16.24 -10.16 2.54
CA ILE A 147 -17.51 -10.73 2.05
C ILE A 147 -17.51 -10.85 0.53
N GLN A 148 -17.01 -9.84 -0.20
CA GLN A 148 -17.00 -9.89 -1.65
C GLN A 148 -16.03 -10.97 -2.18
N THR A 149 -14.84 -11.10 -1.57
CA THR A 149 -13.88 -12.15 -1.92
C THR A 149 -14.48 -13.55 -1.77
N VAL A 150 -15.23 -13.78 -0.68
CA VAL A 150 -15.92 -15.06 -0.49
C VAL A 150 -16.97 -15.27 -1.59
N ARG A 151 -17.79 -14.25 -1.91
CA ARG A 151 -18.81 -14.35 -2.97
C ARG A 151 -18.22 -14.66 -4.35
N ASP A 152 -17.11 -14.04 -4.71
CA ASP A 152 -16.43 -14.27 -5.98
C ASP A 152 -15.97 -15.73 -6.11
N VAL A 153 -15.48 -16.33 -5.02
CA VAL A 153 -15.11 -17.75 -4.98
C VAL A 153 -16.36 -18.63 -5.11
N LEU A 154 -17.44 -18.32 -4.41
CA LEU A 154 -18.71 -19.07 -4.50
C LEU A 154 -19.27 -19.07 -5.92
N GLU A 155 -19.23 -17.92 -6.61
CA GLU A 155 -19.62 -17.78 -8.01
C GLU A 155 -18.70 -18.61 -8.93
N ALA A 156 -17.38 -18.52 -8.72
CA ALA A 156 -16.39 -19.27 -9.52
C ALA A 156 -16.55 -20.80 -9.39
N ILE A 157 -17.05 -21.29 -8.27
CA ILE A 157 -17.32 -22.73 -8.06
C ILE A 157 -18.76 -23.12 -8.43
N GLY A 158 -19.56 -22.17 -8.93
CA GLY A 158 -20.88 -22.42 -9.50
C GLY A 158 -22.02 -22.51 -8.49
N ILE A 159 -21.87 -21.92 -7.29
CA ILE A 159 -22.95 -21.84 -6.31
C ILE A 159 -23.82 -20.61 -6.64
N PRO A 160 -25.14 -20.78 -6.88
CA PRO A 160 -26.03 -19.67 -7.20
C PRO A 160 -26.13 -18.65 -6.07
N ALA A 161 -26.24 -17.36 -6.41
CA ALA A 161 -26.30 -16.27 -5.43
C ALA A 161 -27.50 -16.37 -4.47
N GLU A 162 -28.61 -16.94 -4.93
CA GLU A 162 -29.79 -17.19 -4.11
C GLU A 162 -29.64 -18.38 -3.13
N ALA A 163 -28.63 -19.23 -3.34
CA ALA A 163 -28.42 -20.45 -2.58
C ALA A 163 -27.55 -20.23 -1.34
N TYR A 164 -27.13 -19.00 -1.07
CA TYR A 164 -26.37 -18.66 0.13
C TYR A 164 -26.71 -17.27 0.68
N HIS A 165 -26.38 -17.06 1.96
CA HIS A 165 -26.35 -15.79 2.64
C HIS A 165 -24.98 -15.61 3.30
N THR A 166 -24.37 -14.45 3.09
CA THR A 166 -23.06 -14.11 3.68
C THR A 166 -23.24 -12.98 4.69
N GLU A 167 -22.71 -13.18 5.90
CA GLU A 167 -22.73 -12.18 6.96
C GLU A 167 -21.40 -12.15 7.73
N HIS A 168 -21.13 -11.04 8.42
CA HIS A 168 -20.00 -10.97 9.33
C HIS A 168 -20.38 -11.67 10.65
N LEU A 169 -19.88 -12.89 10.83
CA LEU A 169 -20.19 -13.74 11.98
C LEU A 169 -18.92 -14.43 12.47
N VAL A 170 -18.37 -13.99 13.60
CA VAL A 170 -17.14 -14.57 14.17
C VAL A 170 -17.43 -15.10 15.56
N ILE A 171 -17.32 -16.40 15.74
CA ILE A 171 -17.47 -17.07 17.03
C ILE A 171 -16.10 -17.18 17.69
N LYS A 172 -15.94 -16.60 18.88
CA LYS A 172 -14.70 -16.65 19.67
C LYS A 172 -15.00 -17.24 21.05
N PRO A 173 -14.05 -17.98 21.68
CA PRO A 173 -14.16 -18.33 23.09
C PRO A 173 -14.36 -17.05 23.91
N LEU A 174 -15.38 -17.03 24.78
CA LEU A 174 -15.59 -15.92 25.70
C LEU A 174 -14.47 -15.94 26.73
N ILE A 175 -13.55 -14.99 26.64
CA ILE A 175 -12.49 -14.74 27.62
C ILE A 175 -12.85 -13.44 28.33
N GLY A 176 -13.04 -13.53 29.64
CA GLY A 176 -13.37 -12.40 30.49
C GLY A 176 -12.17 -11.83 31.24
N LEU A 177 -12.39 -10.70 31.91
CA LEU A 177 -11.39 -10.04 32.76
C LEU A 177 -10.87 -10.92 33.91
N ARG A 178 -11.54 -12.03 34.22
CA ARG A 178 -11.22 -12.95 35.33
C ARG A 178 -10.52 -14.22 34.87
N ASP A 179 -10.39 -14.42 33.57
CA ASP A 179 -9.78 -15.62 33.00
C ASP A 179 -8.27 -15.46 32.85
N TYR A 180 -7.59 -16.55 32.50
CA TYR A 180 -6.16 -16.50 32.17
C TYR A 180 -5.95 -15.80 30.82
N VAL A 181 -5.23 -14.67 30.84
CA VAL A 181 -5.02 -13.82 29.66
C VAL A 181 -3.54 -13.53 29.48
N ARG A 182 -3.05 -13.76 28.26
CA ARG A 182 -1.71 -13.36 27.79
C ARG A 182 -1.81 -12.71 26.40
N PRO A 183 -0.98 -11.71 26.07
CA PRO A 183 -0.12 -10.97 26.99
C PRO A 183 -0.91 -10.24 28.08
N VAL A 184 -0.36 -10.15 29.29
CA VAL A 184 -0.99 -9.46 30.44
C VAL A 184 -1.17 -7.99 30.10
N LYS A 185 -2.34 -7.42 30.40
CA LYS A 185 -2.72 -6.03 30.10
C LYS A 185 -3.56 -5.42 31.22
N GLY A 186 -3.72 -4.09 31.21
CA GLY A 186 -4.51 -3.37 32.21
C GLY A 186 -5.97 -3.83 32.26
N GLY A 187 -6.60 -3.75 33.42
CA GLY A 187 -8.01 -4.09 33.65
C GLY A 187 -8.28 -5.57 33.98
N LEU A 188 -7.28 -6.45 33.89
CA LEU A 188 -7.41 -7.87 34.22
C LEU A 188 -7.41 -8.12 35.73
N GLN A 189 -8.08 -9.18 36.17
CA GLN A 189 -7.98 -9.67 37.55
C GLN A 189 -6.55 -10.10 37.86
N ILE A 190 -6.07 -9.68 39.02
CA ILE A 190 -4.87 -10.21 39.66
C ILE A 190 -5.22 -10.74 41.05
N ALA A 191 -4.45 -11.71 41.50
CA ALA A 191 -4.51 -12.26 42.84
C ALA A 191 -3.16 -12.11 43.53
N PHE A 192 -3.20 -12.02 44.84
CA PHE A 192 -2.04 -12.00 45.73
C PHE A 192 -2.40 -12.78 47.01
N SER A 193 -1.49 -12.86 47.98
CA SER A 193 -1.59 -13.79 49.11
C SER A 193 -2.91 -13.72 49.89
N ILE A 194 -3.54 -12.54 49.95
CA ILE A 194 -4.72 -12.29 50.77
C ILE A 194 -5.95 -11.74 50.01
N GLY A 195 -5.86 -11.53 48.69
CA GLY A 195 -6.92 -10.82 47.98
C GLY A 195 -6.93 -10.89 46.46
N LEU A 196 -7.97 -10.28 45.89
CA LEU A 196 -8.18 -10.09 44.45
C LEU A 196 -8.27 -8.60 44.14
N CYS A 197 -7.57 -8.19 43.10
CA CYS A 197 -7.57 -6.83 42.59
C CYS A 197 -7.62 -6.84 41.06
N THR A 198 -7.49 -5.65 40.48
CA THR A 198 -7.34 -5.41 39.07
C THR A 198 -5.92 -4.90 38.79
N LEU A 199 -5.28 -5.38 37.72
CA LEU A 199 -4.04 -4.81 37.22
C LEU A 199 -4.33 -3.43 36.63
N GLY A 200 -3.60 -2.40 37.05
CA GLY A 200 -3.79 -1.05 36.54
C GLY A 200 -3.31 -0.91 35.11
N PHE A 201 -2.02 -0.69 34.95
CA PHE A 201 -1.41 -0.56 33.64
C PHE A 201 0.00 -1.11 33.67
N ASN A 202 0.46 -1.57 32.51
CA ASN A 202 1.85 -1.95 32.32
C ASN A 202 2.71 -0.70 32.15
N ALA A 203 3.91 -0.71 32.72
CA ALA A 203 4.86 0.38 32.63
C ALA A 203 6.29 -0.14 32.58
N ILE A 204 7.18 0.62 31.95
CA ILE A 204 8.63 0.45 32.11
C ILE A 204 9.13 1.53 33.08
N ARG A 205 9.82 1.10 34.13
CA ARG A 205 10.37 1.98 35.15
C ARG A 205 11.88 1.79 35.23
N ASN A 206 12.67 2.80 34.86
CA ASN A 206 14.13 2.71 34.83
C ASN A 206 14.64 1.46 34.06
N GLY A 207 14.00 1.14 32.93
CA GLY A 207 14.30 -0.06 32.12
C GLY A 207 13.73 -1.37 32.66
N VAL A 208 13.08 -1.38 33.83
CA VAL A 208 12.43 -2.56 34.42
C VAL A 208 10.99 -2.68 33.91
N GLN A 209 10.68 -3.81 33.29
CA GLN A 209 9.33 -4.12 32.81
C GLN A 209 8.44 -4.55 33.97
N GLY A 210 7.28 -3.91 34.11
CA GLY A 210 6.38 -4.21 35.20
C GLY A 210 4.97 -3.65 35.00
N TYR A 211 4.26 -3.55 36.11
CA TYR A 211 2.89 -3.08 36.16
C TYR A 211 2.65 -2.29 37.43
N VAL A 212 1.71 -1.35 37.35
CA VAL A 212 1.21 -0.60 38.49
C VAL A 212 -0.12 -1.21 38.94
N THR A 213 -0.27 -1.40 40.24
CA THR A 213 -1.56 -1.68 40.91
C THR A 213 -1.61 -0.86 42.21
N ASN A 214 -2.66 -1.02 43.01
CA ASN A 214 -2.79 -0.33 44.29
C ASN A 214 -1.82 -0.88 45.34
N ASP A 215 -1.36 -0.03 46.27
CA ASP A 215 -0.53 -0.49 47.41
C ASP A 215 -1.34 -1.36 48.36
N HIS A 216 -2.64 -1.13 48.51
CA HIS A 216 -3.51 -2.03 49.28
C HIS A 216 -3.82 -3.36 48.58
N CYS A 217 -3.30 -3.56 47.37
CA CYS A 217 -3.27 -4.84 46.66
C CYS A 217 -1.92 -5.56 46.83
N THR A 218 -1.17 -5.21 47.87
CA THR A 218 0.04 -5.90 48.34
C THR A 218 -0.17 -6.40 49.77
N ASP A 219 0.69 -7.30 50.26
CA ASP A 219 0.53 -7.93 51.56
C ASP A 219 0.72 -6.92 52.71
N ASN A 220 1.58 -5.91 52.54
CA ASN A 220 1.74 -4.81 53.47
C ASN A 220 1.91 -3.46 52.76
N MET A 221 0.93 -2.58 52.95
CA MET A 221 0.93 -1.23 52.36
C MET A 221 2.09 -0.36 52.85
N GLY A 222 2.68 0.39 51.92
CA GLY A 222 3.72 1.39 52.16
C GLY A 222 5.09 0.79 52.48
N GLN A 223 5.35 -0.45 52.08
CA GLN A 223 6.66 -1.08 52.23
C GLN A 223 6.83 -2.21 51.21
N VAL A 224 8.04 -2.37 50.68
CA VAL A 224 8.34 -3.47 49.77
C VAL A 224 8.54 -4.75 50.58
N ASP A 225 7.62 -5.70 50.46
CA ASP A 225 7.69 -7.01 51.12
C ASP A 225 7.82 -8.18 50.14
N GLY A 226 7.82 -7.87 48.83
CA GLY A 226 8.00 -8.86 47.78
C GLY A 226 6.73 -9.65 47.51
N THR A 227 5.56 -9.05 47.72
CA THR A 227 4.27 -9.66 47.41
C THR A 227 4.27 -10.25 46.00
N ASN A 228 3.92 -11.54 45.92
CA ASN A 228 3.73 -12.22 44.63
C ASN A 228 2.34 -11.91 44.06
N HIS A 229 2.29 -11.48 42.81
CA HIS A 229 1.03 -11.34 42.07
C HIS A 229 0.89 -12.41 41.00
N TYR A 230 -0.37 -12.81 40.77
CA TYR A 230 -0.78 -13.86 39.86
C TYR A 230 -1.94 -13.39 38.98
N GLN A 231 -2.04 -13.91 37.76
CA GLN A 231 -3.12 -13.62 36.81
C GLN A 231 -3.72 -14.96 36.32
N PRO A 232 -4.98 -15.30 36.67
CA PRO A 232 -5.94 -14.54 37.48
C PRO A 232 -6.02 -14.96 38.97
N SER A 233 -5.41 -16.07 39.36
CA SER A 233 -5.54 -16.66 40.72
C SER A 233 -4.20 -17.22 41.23
N VAL A 234 -4.10 -17.47 42.54
CA VAL A 234 -2.86 -17.93 43.19
C VAL A 234 -2.57 -19.40 42.84
N LEU A 235 -2.01 -19.62 41.64
CA LEU A 235 -1.50 -20.89 41.15
C LEU A 235 -0.10 -20.68 40.57
N PRO A 236 0.82 -21.65 40.68
CA PRO A 236 2.20 -21.50 40.20
C PRO A 236 2.31 -21.02 38.75
N ASP A 237 1.52 -21.59 37.84
CA ASP A 237 1.53 -21.26 36.41
C ASP A 237 0.97 -19.85 36.10
N TYR A 238 0.30 -19.24 37.08
CA TYR A 238 -0.34 -17.93 36.94
C TYR A 238 0.53 -16.80 37.49
N PHE A 239 1.69 -17.10 38.05
CA PHE A 239 2.62 -16.09 38.57
C PHE A 239 3.00 -15.10 37.47
N ILE A 240 2.83 -13.80 37.74
CA ILE A 240 3.19 -12.74 36.81
C ILE A 240 4.39 -11.93 37.28
N GLY A 241 4.58 -11.75 38.59
CA GLY A 241 5.65 -10.89 39.08
C GLY A 241 5.60 -10.65 40.57
N VAL A 242 6.54 -9.81 41.03
CA VAL A 242 6.77 -9.48 42.43
C VAL A 242 6.73 -7.98 42.61
N GLU A 243 6.10 -7.52 43.68
CA GLU A 243 6.20 -6.14 44.16
C GLU A 243 7.67 -5.74 44.40
N THR A 244 8.09 -4.63 43.81
CA THR A 244 9.46 -4.11 43.94
C THR A 244 9.53 -2.66 44.39
N VAL A 245 8.42 -1.92 44.33
CA VAL A 245 8.34 -0.52 44.79
C VAL A 245 6.98 -0.29 45.46
N ASP A 246 7.02 0.07 46.72
CA ASP A 246 5.86 0.58 47.47
C ASP A 246 6.33 1.69 48.42
N PRO A 247 6.11 2.97 48.04
CA PRO A 247 6.58 4.12 48.81
C PRO A 247 5.98 4.21 50.22
N PRO A 248 6.78 4.57 51.24
CA PRO A 248 6.31 4.66 52.61
C PRO A 248 5.35 5.83 52.85
N PHE A 249 4.48 5.67 53.83
CA PHE A 249 3.64 6.77 54.32
C PHE A 249 4.48 7.88 54.94
N PHE A 250 4.06 9.13 54.74
CA PHE A 250 4.65 10.30 55.41
C PHE A 250 3.71 10.90 56.47
N THR A 251 4.28 11.70 57.37
CA THR A 251 3.55 12.48 58.38
C THR A 251 4.03 13.94 58.33
N GLY A 252 3.20 14.88 58.82
CA GLY A 252 3.50 16.31 58.79
C GLY A 252 3.25 16.98 57.42
N GLY A 253 3.48 18.30 57.36
CA GLY A 253 3.18 19.11 56.17
C GLY A 253 1.69 19.17 55.86
N ILE A 254 1.30 18.78 54.63
CA ILE A 254 -0.11 18.69 54.23
C ILE A 254 -0.84 17.50 54.88
N CYS A 255 -0.11 16.55 55.47
CA CYS A 255 -0.70 15.42 56.16
C CYS A 255 -1.33 15.86 57.50
N PRO A 256 -2.64 15.62 57.72
CA PRO A 256 -3.30 16.02 58.97
C PRO A 256 -2.63 15.41 60.21
N ALA A 257 -2.64 16.14 61.33
CA ALA A 257 -2.06 15.67 62.59
C ALA A 257 -2.68 14.34 63.04
N GLY A 258 -1.83 13.39 63.46
CA GLY A 258 -2.26 12.05 63.88
C GLY A 258 -2.66 11.11 62.74
N ARG A 259 -2.36 11.45 61.48
CA ARG A 259 -2.61 10.62 60.30
C ARG A 259 -1.31 10.24 59.60
N ARG A 260 -1.40 9.20 58.77
CA ARG A 260 -0.36 8.78 57.81
C ARG A 260 -0.85 9.04 56.40
N CYS A 261 0.00 9.61 55.54
CA CYS A 261 -0.43 10.08 54.23
C CYS A 261 0.40 9.53 53.08
N ARG A 262 -0.23 9.49 51.91
CA ARG A 262 0.38 9.26 50.60
C ARG A 262 -0.34 10.07 49.52
N TYR A 263 0.37 10.41 48.46
CA TYR A 263 -0.19 11.10 47.28
C TYR A 263 -0.92 10.14 46.34
N SER A 264 -0.56 8.86 46.35
CA SER A 264 -1.26 7.83 45.60
C SER A 264 -1.44 6.55 46.41
N ASP A 265 -2.39 5.75 46.00
CA ASP A 265 -2.58 4.38 46.41
C ASP A 265 -1.97 3.50 45.32
N SER A 266 -0.64 3.38 45.29
CA SER A 266 0.06 2.72 44.19
C SER A 266 1.34 1.99 44.62
N ALA A 267 1.56 0.85 44.00
CA ALA A 267 2.77 0.04 44.07
C ALA A 267 3.14 -0.46 42.67
N PHE A 268 4.43 -0.76 42.46
CA PHE A 268 4.96 -1.29 41.21
C PHE A 268 5.43 -2.74 41.40
N GLY A 269 4.89 -3.63 40.58
CA GLY A 269 5.34 -5.02 40.44
C GLY A 269 6.25 -5.19 39.23
N GLN A 270 7.38 -5.84 39.40
CA GLN A 270 8.25 -6.26 38.31
C GLN A 270 7.74 -7.59 37.72
N TYR A 271 7.62 -7.66 36.39
CA TYR A 271 7.27 -8.90 35.72
C TYR A 271 8.39 -9.94 35.84
N ALA A 272 8.03 -11.20 35.99
CA ALA A 272 8.96 -12.30 35.77
C ALA A 272 9.38 -12.36 34.29
N SER A 273 10.64 -12.70 34.02
CA SER A 273 11.26 -12.57 32.68
C SER A 273 10.56 -13.35 31.56
N VAL A 274 9.76 -14.36 31.89
CA VAL A 274 9.06 -15.23 30.93
C VAL A 274 7.61 -14.80 30.67
N VAL A 275 7.12 -13.77 31.35
CA VAL A 275 5.70 -13.38 31.30
C VAL A 275 5.49 -12.38 30.17
N PRO A 276 4.74 -12.73 29.11
CA PRO A 276 4.42 -11.78 28.06
C PRO A 276 3.41 -10.77 28.58
N PHE A 277 3.68 -9.49 28.38
CA PHE A 277 2.83 -8.37 28.75
C PHE A 277 2.69 -7.40 27.57
N ALA A 278 1.60 -6.63 27.56
CA ALA A 278 1.29 -5.67 26.51
C ALA A 278 1.42 -4.25 27.06
N LEU A 279 2.56 -3.60 26.80
CA LEU A 279 2.77 -2.20 27.16
C LEU A 279 1.75 -1.30 26.45
N GLY A 280 1.21 -0.30 27.15
CA GLY A 280 0.23 0.63 26.58
C GLY A 280 -1.11 0.02 26.21
N LYS A 281 -1.49 -1.12 26.78
CA LYS A 281 -2.79 -1.78 26.52
C LYS A 281 -3.64 -1.94 27.77
N ILE A 282 -4.95 -1.68 27.63
CA ILE A 282 -6.00 -1.97 28.61
C ILE A 282 -7.02 -2.90 27.95
N ALA A 283 -7.52 -3.90 28.65
CA ALA A 283 -8.58 -4.78 28.15
C ALA A 283 -9.84 -3.97 27.80
N ARG A 284 -10.43 -4.21 26.63
CA ARG A 284 -11.70 -3.60 26.21
C ARG A 284 -12.80 -4.65 26.27
N THR A 285 -13.83 -4.38 27.05
CA THR A 285 -14.97 -5.29 27.18
C THR A 285 -16.08 -4.98 26.19
N ALA A 286 -17.03 -5.90 26.02
CA ALA A 286 -18.12 -5.80 25.03
C ALA A 286 -18.96 -4.53 25.15
N GLY A 287 -18.98 -3.92 26.34
CA GLY A 287 -19.67 -2.68 26.62
C GLY A 287 -19.64 -2.34 28.11
N LEU A 288 -20.38 -1.31 28.50
CA LEU A 288 -20.52 -0.92 29.90
C LEU A 288 -21.08 -2.09 30.73
N GLY A 289 -20.44 -2.38 31.87
CA GLY A 289 -20.81 -3.45 32.79
C GLY A 289 -20.39 -4.86 32.36
N SER A 290 -19.96 -5.07 31.11
CA SER A 290 -19.52 -6.38 30.63
C SER A 290 -18.13 -6.72 31.14
N LEU A 291 -17.91 -8.01 31.44
CA LEU A 291 -16.61 -8.59 31.77
C LEU A 291 -15.96 -9.28 30.58
N ASP A 292 -16.68 -9.47 29.47
CA ASP A 292 -16.22 -10.22 28.31
C ASP A 292 -15.28 -9.35 27.47
N ILE A 293 -14.05 -9.79 27.26
CA ILE A 293 -13.05 -9.06 26.51
C ILE A 293 -13.31 -9.25 25.02
N VAL A 294 -13.49 -8.13 24.31
CA VAL A 294 -13.69 -8.11 22.85
C VAL A 294 -12.54 -7.43 22.10
N GLY A 295 -11.56 -6.91 22.83
CA GLY A 295 -10.37 -6.27 22.27
C GLY A 295 -9.56 -5.56 23.33
N GLU A 296 -8.91 -4.47 22.93
CA GLU A 296 -8.02 -3.70 23.78
C GLU A 296 -8.04 -2.21 23.40
N TRP A 297 -7.87 -1.36 24.41
CA TRP A 297 -7.61 0.06 24.28
C TRP A 297 -6.10 0.32 24.21
N THR A 298 -5.68 1.31 23.42
CA THR A 298 -4.28 1.72 23.28
C THR A 298 -4.03 3.05 23.99
N ILE A 299 -3.11 3.08 24.95
CA ILE A 299 -2.68 4.28 25.65
C ILE A 299 -1.73 5.07 24.76
N LEU A 300 -2.14 6.28 24.34
CA LEU A 300 -1.32 7.17 23.51
C LEU A 300 -0.61 8.27 24.31
N SER A 301 -1.16 8.61 25.47
CA SER A 301 -0.63 9.68 26.33
C SER A 301 -1.07 9.48 27.78
N GLU A 302 -0.43 10.22 28.67
CA GLU A 302 -0.82 10.38 30.06
C GLU A 302 -1.45 11.76 30.28
N ALA A 303 -2.43 11.83 31.17
CA ALA A 303 -3.12 13.06 31.48
C ALA A 303 -2.23 14.03 32.25
N SER A 304 -1.90 15.17 31.64
CA SER A 304 -1.22 16.28 32.31
C SER A 304 -2.06 16.91 33.43
N SER A 305 -3.38 16.84 33.33
CA SER A 305 -4.33 17.26 34.36
C SER A 305 -5.68 16.58 34.17
N THR A 306 -6.45 16.49 35.25
CA THR A 306 -7.86 16.08 35.23
C THR A 306 -8.69 17.21 35.81
N VAL A 307 -9.80 17.55 35.14
CA VAL A 307 -10.71 18.63 35.58
C VAL A 307 -12.12 18.09 35.81
N ALA A 308 -12.84 18.71 36.74
CA ALA A 308 -14.24 18.37 37.00
C ALA A 308 -15.09 18.57 35.73
N GLY A 309 -16.06 17.67 35.52
CA GLY A 309 -16.89 17.62 34.31
C GLY A 309 -16.25 16.88 33.12
N GLN A 310 -15.06 16.30 33.27
CA GLN A 310 -14.54 15.35 32.29
C GLN A 310 -15.19 13.97 32.44
N THR A 311 -15.54 13.36 31.31
CA THR A 311 -15.95 11.95 31.28
C THR A 311 -14.73 11.05 31.37
N LEU A 312 -14.63 10.25 32.42
CA LEU A 312 -13.62 9.22 32.58
C LEU A 312 -14.24 7.83 32.60
N ASN A 313 -13.41 6.86 32.25
CA ASN A 313 -13.73 5.45 32.14
C ASN A 313 -12.81 4.66 33.06
N LYS A 314 -13.26 3.49 33.50
CA LYS A 314 -12.40 2.49 34.13
C LYS A 314 -12.78 1.09 33.66
N VAL A 315 -11.82 0.18 33.61
CA VAL A 315 -12.07 -1.25 33.35
C VAL A 315 -11.55 -2.07 34.52
N GLY A 316 -12.42 -2.82 35.18
CA GLY A 316 -12.10 -3.58 36.39
C GLY A 316 -12.71 -4.96 36.41
N ARG A 317 -12.08 -5.90 37.12
CA ARG A 317 -12.49 -7.31 37.12
C ARG A 317 -13.89 -7.57 37.70
N THR A 318 -14.43 -6.65 38.51
CA THR A 318 -15.74 -6.83 39.17
C THR A 318 -16.86 -6.20 38.36
N THR A 319 -16.74 -4.92 38.00
CA THR A 319 -17.81 -4.18 37.31
C THR A 319 -17.55 -3.95 35.82
N GLY A 320 -16.45 -4.49 35.28
CA GLY A 320 -16.12 -4.35 33.87
C GLY A 320 -15.80 -2.90 33.51
N TRP A 321 -16.23 -2.49 32.33
CA TRP A 321 -16.15 -1.10 31.91
C TRP A 321 -17.25 -0.26 32.57
N THR A 322 -16.89 0.77 33.33
CA THR A 322 -17.84 1.82 33.76
C THR A 322 -17.34 3.20 33.35
N GLN A 323 -18.26 4.15 33.24
CA GLN A 323 -18.02 5.49 32.74
C GLN A 323 -18.82 6.51 33.57
N GLY A 324 -18.25 7.69 33.80
CA GLY A 324 -18.95 8.78 34.47
C GLY A 324 -18.17 10.09 34.50
N GLN A 325 -18.76 11.10 35.12
CA GLN A 325 -18.18 12.45 35.21
C GLN A 325 -17.29 12.59 36.43
N VAL A 326 -16.14 13.25 36.27
CA VAL A 326 -15.34 13.73 37.40
C VAL A 326 -16.14 14.79 38.15
N THR A 327 -16.48 14.55 39.41
CA THR A 327 -17.24 15.51 40.23
C THR A 327 -16.33 16.39 41.07
N ASN A 328 -15.19 15.86 41.51
CA ASN A 328 -14.26 16.55 42.39
C ASN A 328 -12.82 16.19 42.03
N THR A 329 -11.95 17.18 42.06
CA THR A 329 -10.52 17.04 41.84
C THR A 329 -9.75 17.46 43.10
N CYS A 330 -8.55 16.91 43.26
CA CYS A 330 -7.65 17.12 44.38
C CYS A 330 -8.29 17.03 45.80
N VAL A 331 -9.05 15.97 46.07
CA VAL A 331 -9.71 15.74 47.36
C VAL A 331 -8.74 15.11 48.36
N LEU A 332 -8.73 15.63 49.60
CA LEU A 332 -8.12 14.95 50.74
C LEU A 332 -9.06 13.83 51.20
N THR A 333 -8.73 12.58 50.89
CA THR A 333 -9.61 11.44 51.15
C THR A 333 -9.18 10.71 52.42
N TYR A 334 -10.03 10.77 53.44
CA TYR A 334 -9.87 10.00 54.68
C TYR A 334 -10.38 8.57 54.45
N VAL A 335 -9.47 7.60 54.53
CA VAL A 335 -9.83 6.20 54.32
C VAL A 335 -10.62 5.71 55.55
N ALA A 336 -11.79 5.12 55.31
CA ALA A 336 -12.69 4.71 56.38
C ALA A 336 -12.05 3.62 57.25
N ASN A 337 -12.23 3.73 58.58
CA ASN A 337 -11.71 2.79 59.58
C ASN A 337 -10.18 2.67 59.63
N THR A 338 -9.42 3.63 59.09
CA THR A 338 -7.96 3.66 59.20
C THR A 338 -7.45 5.07 59.58
N ASP A 339 -6.16 5.16 59.89
CA ASP A 339 -5.44 6.40 60.11
C ASP A 339 -4.85 7.00 58.81
N VAL A 340 -5.21 6.43 57.65
CA VAL A 340 -4.66 6.78 56.34
C VAL A 340 -5.45 7.91 55.68
N VAL A 341 -4.72 8.87 55.07
CA VAL A 341 -5.29 9.92 54.22
C VAL A 341 -4.57 9.93 52.87
N ARG A 342 -5.34 9.83 51.79
CA ARG A 342 -4.82 9.98 50.42
C ARG A 342 -4.95 11.44 49.99
N ILE A 343 -3.84 12.03 49.56
CA ILE A 343 -3.76 13.45 49.21
C ILE A 343 -4.11 13.65 47.74
N CYS A 344 -4.93 14.64 47.43
CA CYS A 344 -5.21 15.07 46.06
C CYS A 344 -5.81 13.98 45.14
N GLN A 345 -6.81 13.24 45.63
CA GLN A 345 -7.50 12.19 44.87
C GLN A 345 -8.69 12.73 44.08
N HIS A 346 -9.08 12.05 43.01
CA HIS A 346 -10.18 12.48 42.14
C HIS A 346 -11.40 11.57 42.29
N ILE A 347 -12.59 12.15 42.24
CA ILE A 347 -13.86 11.44 42.39
C ILE A 347 -14.61 11.44 41.06
N VAL A 348 -15.09 10.27 40.64
CA VAL A 348 -15.89 10.07 39.43
C VAL A 348 -17.24 9.45 39.81
N GLN A 349 -18.32 10.04 39.32
CA GLN A 349 -19.68 9.52 39.47
C GLN A 349 -19.92 8.34 38.50
N ALA A 350 -19.36 7.18 38.82
CA ALA A 350 -19.52 5.95 38.07
C ALA A 350 -19.46 4.72 39.00
N GLY A 351 -20.02 3.61 38.53
CA GLY A 351 -20.06 2.38 39.31
C GLY A 351 -18.69 1.75 39.54
N SER A 352 -18.49 1.22 40.74
CA SER A 352 -17.34 0.40 41.15
C SER A 352 -17.75 -0.54 42.28
N ALA A 353 -17.07 -1.67 42.42
CA ALA A 353 -17.32 -2.62 43.50
C ALA A 353 -16.01 -3.23 44.02
N PRO A 354 -16.02 -3.92 45.19
CA PRO A 354 -14.84 -4.61 45.69
C PRO A 354 -14.18 -5.50 44.63
N GLY A 355 -12.84 -5.44 44.55
CA GLY A 355 -12.03 -6.10 43.52
C GLY A 355 -11.73 -5.24 42.29
N ASP A 356 -12.43 -4.12 42.07
CA ASP A 356 -12.05 -3.14 41.04
C ASP A 356 -10.83 -2.30 41.44
N SER A 357 -10.36 -2.39 42.68
CA SER A 357 -9.10 -1.78 43.13
C SER A 357 -7.98 -2.10 42.15
N GLY A 358 -7.31 -1.05 41.68
CA GLY A 358 -6.22 -1.09 40.73
C GLY A 358 -6.69 -0.80 39.31
N SER A 359 -7.99 -0.76 39.01
CA SER A 359 -8.49 -0.54 37.64
C SER A 359 -7.86 0.69 36.97
N PRO A 360 -7.36 0.60 35.73
CA PRO A 360 -6.91 1.78 35.00
C PRO A 360 -8.08 2.72 34.77
N VAL A 361 -7.85 4.00 35.05
CA VAL A 361 -8.77 5.10 34.77
C VAL A 361 -8.27 5.86 33.56
N PHE A 362 -9.11 6.07 32.56
CA PHE A 362 -8.70 6.64 31.27
C PHE A 362 -9.81 7.45 30.60
N LYS A 363 -9.41 8.34 29.69
CA LYS A 363 -10.28 9.08 28.80
C LYS A 363 -10.17 8.51 27.39
N ILE A 364 -11.30 8.31 26.73
CA ILE A 364 -11.32 7.86 25.33
C ILE A 364 -10.97 9.05 24.44
N LEU A 365 -9.98 8.88 23.58
CA LEU A 365 -9.54 9.89 22.60
C LEU A 365 -10.21 9.63 21.25
N ASP A 366 -10.13 8.38 20.77
CA ASP A 366 -10.79 7.93 19.53
C ASP A 366 -11.50 6.60 19.78
N PRO A 367 -12.85 6.56 19.75
CA PRO A 367 -13.61 5.33 19.95
C PRO A 367 -13.53 4.36 18.76
N THR A 368 -13.14 4.82 17.57
CA THR A 368 -13.00 3.98 16.37
C THR A 368 -11.63 3.34 16.29
N ALA A 369 -10.58 4.08 16.63
CA ALA A 369 -9.21 3.56 16.74
C ALA A 369 -8.91 2.90 18.10
N TYR A 370 -9.86 2.94 19.03
CA TYR A 370 -9.74 2.44 20.40
C TYR A 370 -8.53 3.02 21.15
N THR A 371 -8.33 4.33 21.05
CA THR A 371 -7.20 5.02 21.70
C THR A 371 -7.64 5.83 22.92
N VAL A 372 -6.77 5.89 23.92
CA VAL A 372 -7.06 6.47 25.23
C VAL A 372 -5.89 7.29 25.78
N GLU A 373 -6.22 8.21 26.68
CA GLU A 373 -5.30 8.93 27.55
C GLU A 373 -5.42 8.35 28.96
N LEU A 374 -4.31 7.97 29.58
CA LEU A 374 -4.27 7.37 30.92
C LEU A 374 -4.37 8.45 32.00
N HIS A 375 -5.31 8.31 32.93
CA HIS A 375 -5.52 9.26 34.03
C HIS A 375 -5.05 8.75 35.39
N GLY A 376 -4.92 7.44 35.61
CA GLY A 376 -4.45 6.88 36.88
C GLY A 376 -5.05 5.52 37.21
N ILE A 377 -5.17 5.19 38.50
CA ILE A 377 -5.77 3.92 38.98
C ILE A 377 -6.81 4.15 40.08
N LEU A 378 -7.95 3.45 39.95
CA LEU A 378 -9.02 3.41 40.95
C LEU A 378 -8.53 2.69 42.20
N TRP A 379 -8.81 3.23 43.39
CA TRP A 379 -8.49 2.54 44.66
C TRP A 379 -9.66 2.44 45.64
N GLY A 380 -10.70 3.26 45.49
CA GLY A 380 -11.82 3.29 46.43
C GLY A 380 -13.13 3.70 45.77
N GLY A 381 -14.22 3.69 46.54
CA GLY A 381 -15.54 4.11 46.08
C GLY A 381 -16.56 4.19 47.21
N SER A 382 -17.76 4.66 46.89
CA SER A 382 -18.86 4.78 47.86
C SER A 382 -20.19 4.38 47.24
N GLY A 383 -20.96 3.55 47.95
CA GLY A 383 -22.33 3.15 47.58
C GLY A 383 -22.48 2.47 46.22
N GLY A 384 -21.39 2.07 45.56
CA GLY A 384 -21.41 1.54 44.20
C GLY A 384 -21.76 2.57 43.11
N THR A 385 -21.81 3.86 43.45
CA THR A 385 -22.26 4.94 42.55
C THR A 385 -21.20 5.98 42.24
N LEU A 386 -20.08 5.94 42.96
CA LEU A 386 -18.88 6.72 42.66
C LEU A 386 -17.63 5.90 42.96
N PHE A 387 -16.55 6.24 42.26
CA PHE A 387 -15.20 5.76 42.57
C PHE A 387 -14.22 6.91 42.81
N VAL A 388 -13.15 6.58 43.53
CA VAL A 388 -12.02 7.47 43.83
C VAL A 388 -10.76 6.86 43.23
N PHE A 389 -9.94 7.69 42.59
CA PHE A 389 -8.72 7.25 41.93
C PHE A 389 -7.52 8.15 42.23
N SER A 390 -6.33 7.55 42.16
CA SER A 390 -5.04 8.24 42.25
C SER A 390 -4.63 8.72 40.86
N PRO A 391 -4.43 10.04 40.64
CA PRO A 391 -4.01 10.57 39.34
C PRO A 391 -2.63 10.09 38.93
N ILE A 392 -2.40 9.90 37.62
CA ILE A 392 -1.12 9.43 37.05
C ILE A 392 0.06 10.29 37.50
N SER A 393 -0.11 11.62 37.56
CA SER A 393 0.92 12.54 38.07
C SER A 393 1.30 12.31 39.53
N GLN A 394 0.38 11.81 40.37
CA GLN A 394 0.67 11.46 41.77
C GLN A 394 1.27 10.06 41.90
N ILE A 395 0.93 9.16 40.99
CA ILE A 395 1.56 7.85 40.91
C ILE A 395 3.04 8.03 40.55
N GLU A 396 3.35 8.80 39.51
CA GLU A 396 4.72 9.06 39.09
C GLU A 396 5.52 9.93 40.06
N SER A 397 4.86 10.81 40.83
CA SER A 397 5.55 11.58 41.87
C SER A 397 6.10 10.69 42.99
N GLU A 398 5.44 9.55 43.27
CA GLU A 398 5.86 8.61 44.31
C GLU A 398 6.68 7.43 43.74
N LEU A 399 6.32 6.89 42.58
CA LEU A 399 7.02 5.77 41.96
C LEU A 399 8.22 6.24 41.11
N GLY A 400 8.27 7.48 40.66
CA GLY A 400 9.19 7.97 39.63
C GLY A 400 8.61 7.85 38.21
N PRO A 401 9.35 8.31 37.18
CA PRO A 401 8.87 8.31 35.79
C PRO A 401 8.51 6.91 35.29
N LEU A 402 7.40 6.81 34.57
CA LEU A 402 6.87 5.58 34.01
C LEU A 402 6.69 5.72 32.49
N GLU A 403 7.23 4.78 31.73
CA GLU A 403 6.89 4.67 30.31
C GLU A 403 5.63 3.82 30.19
N THR A 404 4.49 4.45 29.88
CA THR A 404 3.18 3.77 29.82
C THR A 404 2.60 3.65 28.41
N THR A 405 3.12 4.42 27.45
CA THR A 405 2.66 4.40 26.06
C THR A 405 3.44 3.40 25.23
N PHE A 406 2.75 2.65 24.36
CA PHE A 406 3.42 1.99 23.25
C PHE A 406 3.46 3.00 22.09
N GLN A 407 4.62 3.62 21.86
CA GLN A 407 4.80 4.41 20.64
C GLN A 407 4.89 3.44 19.45
N SER A 408 3.90 3.53 18.55
CA SER A 408 3.90 2.74 17.32
C SER A 408 5.19 2.98 16.53
N PRO A 409 5.77 1.93 15.92
CA PRO A 409 6.93 2.11 15.07
C PRO A 409 6.60 3.04 13.90
N SER A 410 7.45 4.01 13.64
CA SER A 410 7.29 4.98 12.56
C SER A 410 8.60 5.18 11.80
N ILE A 411 8.48 5.62 10.56
CA ILE A 411 9.57 6.06 9.70
C ILE A 411 9.20 7.46 9.23
N THR A 412 10.18 8.33 9.02
CA THR A 412 9.99 9.63 8.37
C THR A 412 11.11 9.88 7.38
N VAL A 413 10.79 10.06 6.10
CA VAL A 413 11.76 10.42 5.05
C VAL A 413 12.17 11.88 5.25
N VAL A 414 13.47 12.13 5.31
CA VAL A 414 14.05 13.46 5.55
C VAL A 414 14.64 14.05 4.27
N SER A 415 15.24 13.21 3.41
CA SER A 415 15.80 13.64 2.13
C SER A 415 15.86 12.45 1.16
N PRO A 416 15.47 12.61 -0.12
CA PRO A 416 14.81 13.80 -0.66
C PRO A 416 13.39 13.91 -0.09
N ASN A 417 12.94 15.13 0.23
CA ASN A 417 11.61 15.37 0.78
C ASN A 417 10.76 16.36 -0.05
N GLY A 418 11.33 16.93 -1.12
CA GLY A 418 10.59 17.78 -2.06
C GLY A 418 11.43 18.89 -2.66
N GLY A 419 11.33 19.07 -3.98
CA GLY A 419 11.94 20.17 -4.73
C GLY A 419 13.41 20.00 -5.09
N GLU A 420 14.07 18.93 -4.64
CA GLU A 420 15.46 18.65 -5.01
C GLU A 420 15.59 18.33 -6.52
N ASN A 421 16.77 18.59 -7.08
CA ASN A 421 17.10 18.26 -8.46
C ASN A 421 18.36 17.41 -8.51
N TRP A 422 18.17 16.10 -8.49
CA TRP A 422 19.24 15.11 -8.41
C TRP A 422 19.72 14.73 -9.80
N GLN A 423 21.00 14.97 -10.10
CA GLN A 423 21.57 14.68 -11.42
C GLN A 423 21.96 13.21 -11.52
N ILE A 424 21.64 12.59 -12.65
CA ILE A 424 22.05 11.22 -12.97
C ILE A 424 23.58 11.11 -12.94
N GLY A 425 24.07 10.10 -12.23
CA GLY A 425 25.50 9.85 -12.03
C GLY A 425 26.09 10.49 -10.77
N GLU A 426 25.41 11.46 -10.16
CA GLU A 426 25.80 11.98 -8.85
C GLU A 426 25.39 11.03 -7.73
N THR A 427 26.18 11.00 -6.65
CA THR A 427 25.82 10.27 -5.43
C THR A 427 25.20 11.22 -4.42
N HIS A 428 23.97 10.91 -4.02
CA HIS A 428 23.21 11.64 -3.00
C HIS A 428 22.86 10.70 -1.86
N GLN A 429 22.61 11.27 -0.67
CA GLN A 429 22.21 10.49 0.50
C GLN A 429 20.69 10.54 0.68
N ILE A 430 20.06 9.37 0.66
CA ILE A 430 18.68 9.19 1.11
C ILE A 430 18.72 9.11 2.64
N GLN A 431 17.99 9.99 3.32
CA GLN A 431 17.98 10.12 4.77
C GLN A 431 16.57 9.91 5.33
N TRP A 432 16.47 9.27 6.48
CA TRP A 432 15.23 9.05 7.19
C TRP A 432 15.47 9.00 8.70
N THR A 433 14.41 9.21 9.47
CA THR A 433 14.38 8.90 10.90
C THR A 433 13.41 7.77 11.17
N SER A 434 13.55 7.09 12.31
CA SER A 434 12.59 6.08 12.73
C SER A 434 12.45 6.07 14.24
N GLN A 435 11.26 5.73 14.74
CA GLN A 435 10.97 5.57 16.16
C GLN A 435 10.49 4.16 16.41
N ASN A 436 10.98 3.52 17.48
CA ASN A 436 10.57 2.18 17.93
C ASN A 436 10.63 1.08 16.84
N LEU A 437 11.45 1.29 15.80
CA LEU A 437 11.62 0.37 14.69
C LEU A 437 13.03 -0.24 14.70
N ALA A 438 13.14 -1.45 15.24
CA ALA A 438 14.35 -2.24 15.14
C ALA A 438 14.41 -3.04 13.82
N GLY A 439 15.61 -3.44 13.40
CA GLY A 439 15.82 -4.30 12.23
C GLY A 439 16.23 -3.54 10.96
N ASN A 440 15.71 -3.98 9.82
CA ASN A 440 16.12 -3.55 8.49
C ASN A 440 14.98 -2.83 7.74
N VAL A 441 15.36 -2.04 6.73
CA VAL A 441 14.45 -1.29 5.86
C VAL A 441 14.68 -1.62 4.37
N ASP A 442 13.65 -1.40 3.57
CA ASP A 442 13.73 -1.31 2.11
C ASP A 442 13.60 0.17 1.70
N ILE A 443 14.28 0.55 0.61
CA ILE A 443 14.15 1.87 -0.02
C ILE A 443 13.65 1.68 -1.45
N LEU A 444 12.54 2.33 -1.78
CA LEU A 444 11.92 2.30 -3.09
C LEU A 444 11.88 3.68 -3.72
N LEU A 445 11.93 3.72 -5.04
CA LEU A 445 11.81 4.91 -5.86
C LEU A 445 10.56 4.81 -6.73
N SER A 446 9.75 5.86 -6.73
CA SER A 446 8.72 6.06 -7.75
C SER A 446 9.17 7.16 -8.70
N ARG A 447 8.88 7.00 -9.99
CA ARG A 447 9.14 8.02 -11.02
C ARG A 447 7.86 8.61 -11.60
N ASP A 448 6.71 8.15 -11.14
CA ASP A 448 5.37 8.44 -11.67
C ASP A 448 4.42 8.95 -10.56
N GLY A 449 4.98 9.67 -9.59
CA GLY A 449 4.21 10.33 -8.53
C GLY A 449 3.63 9.39 -7.47
N GLY A 450 4.17 8.18 -7.32
CA GLY A 450 3.75 7.17 -6.35
C GLY A 450 2.83 6.09 -6.91
N THR A 451 2.62 6.04 -8.22
CA THR A 451 1.75 5.06 -8.88
C THR A 451 2.43 3.68 -8.96
N SER A 452 3.71 3.66 -9.31
CA SER A 452 4.57 2.48 -9.31
C SER A 452 5.87 2.73 -8.56
N TRP A 453 6.45 1.65 -8.02
CA TRP A 453 7.63 1.69 -7.15
C TRP A 453 8.65 0.64 -7.59
N GLU A 454 9.87 1.08 -7.89
CA GLU A 454 11.04 0.22 -8.09
C GLU A 454 11.86 0.13 -6.80
N THR A 455 12.46 -1.03 -6.53
CA THR A 455 13.29 -1.22 -5.33
C THR A 455 14.72 -0.76 -5.61
N LEU A 456 15.21 0.25 -4.88
CA LEU A 456 16.62 0.66 -4.92
C LEU A 456 17.48 -0.21 -4.00
N PHE A 457 16.99 -0.45 -2.79
CA PHE A 457 17.68 -1.25 -1.77
C PHE A 457 16.67 -2.10 -1.01
N THR A 458 17.04 -3.33 -0.67
CA THR A 458 16.21 -4.22 0.13
C THR A 458 16.98 -4.78 1.32
N ASN A 459 16.29 -4.94 2.44
CA ASN A 459 16.79 -5.56 3.66
C ASN A 459 18.12 -4.97 4.15
N ILE A 460 18.24 -3.64 4.11
CA ILE A 460 19.44 -2.93 4.59
C ILE A 460 19.28 -2.54 6.07
N PRO A 461 20.37 -2.48 6.85
CA PRO A 461 20.31 -2.01 8.22
C PRO A 461 19.64 -0.64 8.34
N ASN A 462 18.78 -0.47 9.36
CA ASN A 462 18.12 0.81 9.65
C ASN A 462 19.10 1.82 10.27
N THR A 463 19.98 2.40 9.47
CA THR A 463 21.03 3.34 9.90
C THR A 463 20.64 4.81 9.79
N GLY A 464 19.43 5.12 9.32
CA GLY A 464 18.94 6.49 9.09
C GLY A 464 19.45 7.17 7.82
N ALA A 465 20.36 6.54 7.08
CA ALA A 465 20.85 7.06 5.82
C ALA A 465 21.43 5.99 4.89
N LYS A 466 21.34 6.22 3.57
CA LYS A 466 21.88 5.37 2.51
C LYS A 466 22.30 6.18 1.29
N ASP A 467 23.53 5.97 0.83
CA ASP A 467 24.01 6.58 -0.41
C ASP A 467 23.40 5.90 -1.65
N TRP A 468 22.96 6.73 -2.60
CA TRP A 468 22.44 6.32 -3.90
C TRP A 468 23.13 7.10 -5.00
N THR A 469 23.75 6.38 -5.94
CA THR A 469 24.17 6.96 -7.23
C THR A 469 22.95 7.01 -8.14
N VAL A 470 22.50 8.23 -8.44
CA VAL A 470 21.24 8.50 -9.12
C VAL A 470 21.24 7.88 -10.51
N THR A 471 20.23 7.05 -10.77
CA THR A 471 20.01 6.40 -12.08
C THR A 471 18.77 6.98 -12.77
N GLY A 472 18.77 6.94 -14.10
CA GLY A 472 17.59 7.27 -14.91
C GLY A 472 16.50 6.18 -14.84
N PRO A 473 15.33 6.40 -15.47
CA PRO A 473 14.97 7.50 -16.38
C PRO A 473 14.66 8.85 -15.71
N LEU A 474 14.69 9.95 -16.46
CA LEU A 474 14.40 11.29 -15.94
C LEU A 474 12.92 11.42 -15.57
N THR A 475 12.64 12.22 -14.56
CA THR A 475 11.29 12.53 -14.11
C THR A 475 11.28 13.81 -13.27
N SER A 476 10.17 14.54 -13.29
CA SER A 476 9.90 15.65 -12.37
C SER A 476 8.96 15.28 -11.23
N SER A 477 8.56 14.00 -11.15
CA SER A 477 7.57 13.47 -10.20
C SER A 477 8.14 12.29 -9.41
N ALA A 478 9.43 12.35 -9.06
CA ALA A 478 10.05 11.29 -8.27
C ALA A 478 9.60 11.35 -6.81
N LYS A 479 9.42 10.18 -6.19
CA LYS A 479 9.21 10.01 -4.74
C LYS A 479 10.12 8.91 -4.19
N ILE A 480 10.58 9.06 -2.96
CA ILE A 480 11.25 7.98 -2.22
C ILE A 480 10.29 7.42 -1.19
N ARG A 481 10.30 6.10 -1.01
CA ARG A 481 9.65 5.39 0.09
C ARG A 481 10.70 4.66 0.90
N VAL A 482 10.66 4.81 2.22
CA VAL A 482 11.41 3.96 3.14
C VAL A 482 10.42 3.15 3.94
N ARG A 483 10.55 1.82 3.95
CA ARG A 483 9.64 0.91 4.67
C ARG A 483 10.39 -0.12 5.50
N SER A 484 9.76 -0.63 6.55
CA SER A 484 10.27 -1.79 7.28
C SER A 484 10.28 -3.05 6.38
N SER A 485 11.40 -3.78 6.37
CA SER A 485 11.52 -5.04 5.62
C SER A 485 10.72 -6.18 6.26
N SER A 486 10.50 -6.14 7.59
CA SER A 486 9.76 -7.17 8.32
C SER A 486 8.25 -6.89 8.38
N ASN A 487 7.85 -5.62 8.30
CA ASN A 487 6.45 -5.22 8.26
C ASN A 487 6.25 -4.07 7.25
N PRO A 488 5.96 -4.37 5.98
CA PRO A 488 5.80 -3.37 4.91
C PRO A 488 4.68 -2.34 5.11
N SER A 489 3.79 -2.54 6.10
CA SER A 489 2.77 -1.54 6.45
C SER A 489 3.33 -0.33 7.21
N ILE A 490 4.56 -0.44 7.74
CA ILE A 490 5.30 0.67 8.37
C ILE A 490 6.21 1.27 7.30
N TYR A 491 5.80 2.40 6.75
CA TYR A 491 6.56 3.12 5.75
C TYR A 491 6.29 4.60 5.83
N ASP A 492 7.16 5.37 5.18
CA ASP A 492 6.90 6.75 4.85
C ASP A 492 7.36 7.06 3.43
N ASP A 493 6.69 8.02 2.80
CA ASP A 493 7.01 8.53 1.48
C ASP A 493 7.53 9.96 1.62
N SER A 494 8.40 10.40 0.72
CA SER A 494 8.76 11.83 0.62
C SER A 494 7.51 12.70 0.48
N ASP A 495 7.49 13.85 1.16
CA ASP A 495 6.32 14.74 1.28
C ASP A 495 5.90 15.32 -0.08
N SER A 496 6.88 15.70 -0.90
CA SER A 496 6.67 16.24 -2.25
C SER A 496 7.52 15.55 -3.30
N PHE A 497 7.35 15.98 -4.55
CA PHE A 497 8.14 15.49 -5.66
C PHE A 497 9.53 16.12 -5.68
N PHE A 498 10.53 15.31 -5.97
CA PHE A 498 11.83 15.78 -6.43
C PHE A 498 12.01 15.43 -7.92
N SER A 499 13.04 16.00 -8.54
CA SER A 499 13.36 15.78 -9.95
C SER A 499 14.65 15.01 -10.12
N ILE A 500 14.66 14.13 -11.12
CA ILE A 500 15.82 13.38 -11.60
C ILE A 500 16.13 13.87 -13.00
N GLY A 501 17.29 14.49 -13.18
CA GLY A 501 17.69 15.15 -14.42
C GLY A 501 19.14 14.84 -14.82
N PHE A 502 19.60 15.42 -15.92
CA PHE A 502 21.02 15.55 -16.21
C PHE A 502 21.26 16.83 -17.01
N THR A 503 22.52 17.27 -17.05
CA THR A 503 22.97 18.39 -17.86
C THR A 503 23.68 17.90 -19.12
N LEU A 504 23.50 18.65 -20.20
CA LEU A 504 24.23 18.51 -21.44
C LEU A 504 25.00 19.81 -21.65
N THR A 505 26.27 19.73 -22.04
CA THR A 505 27.09 20.93 -22.29
C THR A 505 27.91 20.77 -23.57
N VAL A 506 27.77 21.71 -24.51
CA VAL A 506 28.59 21.78 -25.73
C VAL A 506 30.00 22.23 -25.36
N LEU A 507 31.00 21.48 -25.78
CA LEU A 507 32.42 21.76 -25.52
C LEU A 507 33.15 22.29 -26.76
N SER A 508 32.81 21.81 -27.95
CA SER A 508 33.36 22.29 -29.23
C SER A 508 32.39 22.00 -30.38
N PRO A 509 32.16 22.95 -31.31
CA PRO A 509 32.64 24.32 -31.25
C PRO A 509 31.85 25.08 -30.17
N ASN A 510 32.52 25.96 -29.44
CA ASN A 510 31.89 26.73 -28.35
C ASN A 510 32.14 28.24 -28.46
N GLY A 511 32.90 28.68 -29.47
CA GLY A 511 33.18 30.08 -29.73
C GLY A 511 34.48 30.36 -30.43
N GLY A 512 34.43 31.12 -31.53
CA GLY A 512 35.61 31.65 -32.21
C GLY A 512 36.38 30.65 -33.06
N GLU A 513 36.00 29.37 -33.10
CA GLU A 513 36.60 28.40 -34.02
C GLU A 513 36.34 28.80 -35.48
N ILE A 514 37.28 28.43 -36.36
CA ILE A 514 37.15 28.62 -37.81
C ILE A 514 37.19 27.25 -38.46
N TRP A 515 36.06 26.81 -39.00
CA TRP A 515 35.89 25.51 -39.61
C TRP A 515 35.79 25.64 -41.13
N GLN A 516 36.59 24.84 -41.84
CA GLN A 516 36.65 24.85 -43.29
C GLN A 516 35.66 23.83 -43.86
N VAL A 517 34.84 24.24 -44.81
CA VAL A 517 33.96 23.36 -45.58
C VAL A 517 34.77 22.24 -46.25
N GLY A 518 34.23 21.02 -46.24
CA GLY A 518 34.86 19.82 -46.78
C GLY A 518 35.86 19.13 -45.83
N THR A 519 36.15 19.72 -44.66
CA THR A 519 37.03 19.10 -43.64
C THR A 519 36.21 18.31 -42.60
N ALA A 520 36.80 17.24 -42.07
CA ALA A 520 36.25 16.52 -40.93
C ALA A 520 36.58 17.30 -39.64
N GLN A 521 35.56 17.72 -38.91
CA GLN A 521 35.68 18.38 -37.61
C GLN A 521 34.91 17.57 -36.55
N THR A 522 35.38 17.60 -35.31
CA THR A 522 34.73 16.88 -34.22
C THR A 522 33.93 17.85 -33.35
N ILE A 523 32.63 17.59 -33.25
CA ILE A 523 31.72 18.23 -32.30
C ILE A 523 31.80 17.42 -31.00
N THR A 524 32.04 18.08 -29.87
CA THR A 524 32.19 17.40 -28.57
C THR A 524 31.28 18.02 -27.51
N TRP A 525 30.82 17.21 -26.57
CA TRP A 525 29.96 17.62 -25.45
C TRP A 525 30.20 16.78 -24.19
N SER A 526 29.67 17.27 -23.07
CA SER A 526 29.66 16.57 -21.78
C SER A 526 28.23 16.24 -21.37
N SER A 527 27.97 14.98 -21.04
CA SER A 527 26.68 14.46 -20.56
C SER A 527 26.86 13.04 -20.01
N PRO A 528 26.03 12.56 -19.07
CA PRO A 528 26.00 11.14 -18.74
C PRO A 528 25.69 10.29 -19.99
N PRO A 529 26.37 9.14 -20.19
CA PRO A 529 26.28 8.37 -21.43
C PRO A 529 24.98 7.56 -21.52
N GLN A 530 23.85 8.24 -21.73
CA GLN A 530 22.53 7.64 -21.88
C GLN A 530 21.82 8.14 -23.13
N GLY A 531 21.20 7.20 -23.86
CA GLY A 531 20.34 7.49 -24.99
C GLY A 531 21.08 7.99 -26.23
N THR A 532 20.37 8.78 -27.03
CA THR A 532 20.91 9.41 -28.24
C THR A 532 20.67 10.91 -28.23
N VAL A 533 21.50 11.64 -28.96
CA VAL A 533 21.34 13.07 -29.19
C VAL A 533 21.16 13.36 -30.67
N LYS A 534 20.53 14.49 -30.97
CA LYS A 534 20.55 15.10 -32.30
C LYS A 534 21.38 16.37 -32.27
N ILE A 535 22.06 16.65 -33.38
CA ILE A 535 22.95 17.80 -33.51
C ILE A 535 22.39 18.69 -34.62
N LEU A 536 22.18 19.96 -34.28
CA LEU A 536 21.71 21.00 -35.17
C LEU A 536 22.75 22.10 -35.32
N ILE A 537 22.68 22.79 -36.44
CA ILE A 537 23.49 23.95 -36.76
C ILE A 537 22.60 25.12 -37.16
N SER A 538 22.89 26.28 -36.61
CA SER A 538 22.38 27.55 -37.13
C SER A 538 23.49 28.24 -37.91
N ARG A 539 23.12 28.92 -39.00
CA ARG A 539 24.02 29.77 -39.80
C ARG A 539 23.64 31.24 -39.79
N ASP A 540 22.65 31.59 -38.98
CA ASP A 540 21.99 32.89 -38.90
C ASP A 540 21.85 33.38 -37.45
N GLY A 541 22.86 33.07 -36.62
CA GLY A 541 22.94 33.53 -35.24
C GLY A 541 21.86 32.96 -34.30
N GLY A 542 21.31 31.78 -34.62
CA GLY A 542 20.32 31.08 -33.81
C GLY A 542 18.87 31.24 -34.27
N SER A 543 18.62 32.00 -35.34
CA SER A 543 17.27 32.30 -35.84
C SER A 543 16.60 31.08 -36.48
N SER A 544 17.38 30.25 -37.18
CA SER A 544 16.93 28.98 -37.75
C SER A 544 17.97 27.87 -37.52
N TRP A 545 17.50 26.62 -37.50
CA TRP A 545 18.32 25.44 -37.20
C TRP A 545 18.13 24.37 -38.27
N GLN A 546 19.24 23.85 -38.77
CA GLN A 546 19.32 22.74 -39.72
C GLN A 546 19.92 21.52 -39.01
N THR A 547 19.44 20.32 -39.35
CA THR A 547 19.95 19.09 -38.75
C THR A 547 21.28 18.69 -39.39
N ILE A 548 22.34 18.52 -38.58
CA ILE A 548 23.57 17.82 -39.00
C ILE A 548 23.34 16.31 -38.92
N THR A 549 22.89 15.84 -37.76
CA THR A 549 22.47 14.44 -37.56
C THR A 549 21.21 14.40 -36.70
N SER A 550 20.25 13.58 -37.11
CA SER A 550 19.01 13.36 -36.36
C SER A 550 19.18 12.39 -35.19
N THR A 551 20.25 11.59 -35.19
CA THR A 551 20.55 10.65 -34.10
C THR A 551 22.02 10.24 -34.10
N THR A 552 22.64 10.30 -32.94
CA THR A 552 23.97 9.77 -32.65
C THR A 552 24.03 9.37 -31.18
N ALA A 553 24.92 8.44 -30.81
CA ALA A 553 25.05 8.02 -29.42
C ALA A 553 25.42 9.22 -28.54
N ASN A 554 24.88 9.29 -27.32
CA ASN A 554 25.27 10.32 -26.35
C ASN A 554 26.63 9.97 -25.69
N ASP A 555 27.69 9.83 -26.48
CA ASP A 555 29.02 9.37 -26.04
C ASP A 555 30.05 10.50 -25.91
N GLY A 556 29.61 11.75 -26.09
CA GLY A 556 30.42 12.96 -25.95
C GLY A 556 31.09 13.43 -27.23
N SER A 557 30.93 12.76 -28.37
CA SER A 557 31.54 13.22 -29.62
C SER A 557 30.82 12.82 -30.91
N HIS A 558 30.91 13.66 -31.94
CA HIS A 558 30.42 13.35 -33.28
C HIS A 558 31.33 13.99 -34.33
N THR A 559 31.79 13.19 -35.29
CA THR A 559 32.59 13.72 -36.41
C THR A 559 31.66 14.20 -37.51
N TRP A 560 31.76 15.48 -37.85
CA TRP A 560 31.01 16.12 -38.92
C TRP A 560 31.93 16.47 -40.09
N MET A 561 31.55 16.03 -41.29
CA MET A 561 32.10 16.59 -42.54
C MET A 561 31.46 17.95 -42.78
N VAL A 562 32.17 19.03 -42.50
CA VAL A 562 31.63 20.40 -42.53
C VAL A 562 31.06 20.70 -43.92
N THR A 563 29.76 21.00 -43.98
CA THR A 563 29.05 21.38 -45.21
C THR A 563 28.71 22.87 -45.22
N GLY A 564 28.54 23.42 -46.41
CA GLY A 564 28.08 24.79 -46.60
C GLY A 564 26.59 25.01 -46.31
N PRO A 565 26.11 26.25 -46.49
CA PRO A 565 26.88 27.42 -46.91
C PRO A 565 27.84 27.94 -45.82
N PRO A 566 28.92 28.65 -46.18
CA PRO A 566 29.79 29.35 -45.23
C PRO A 566 29.03 30.47 -44.50
N THR A 567 29.47 30.82 -43.28
CA THR A 567 28.86 31.87 -42.45
C THR A 567 29.84 32.32 -41.36
N ASN A 568 29.69 33.55 -40.88
CA ASN A 568 30.42 34.08 -39.71
C ASN A 568 29.57 34.07 -38.43
N THR A 569 28.39 33.47 -38.44
CA THR A 569 27.44 33.48 -37.29
C THR A 569 26.96 32.06 -36.95
N ALA A 570 27.81 31.05 -37.14
CA ALA A 570 27.41 29.67 -36.90
C ALA A 570 27.24 29.39 -35.39
N LEU A 571 26.25 28.57 -35.04
CA LEU A 571 26.06 28.00 -33.70
C LEU A 571 25.76 26.51 -33.81
N ILE A 572 26.22 25.71 -32.85
CA ILE A 572 25.84 24.31 -32.71
C ILE A 572 24.86 24.17 -31.55
N LYS A 573 23.90 23.25 -31.70
CA LYS A 573 22.98 22.83 -30.64
C LYS A 573 22.93 21.32 -30.59
N ILE A 574 23.05 20.78 -29.38
CA ILE A 574 22.95 19.36 -29.12
C ILE A 574 21.75 19.16 -28.20
N GLN A 575 20.85 18.26 -28.57
CA GLN A 575 19.60 18.02 -27.87
C GLN A 575 19.40 16.52 -27.68
N SER A 576 19.02 16.10 -26.47
CA SER A 576 18.64 14.71 -26.21
C SER A 576 17.39 14.34 -27.02
N ASN A 577 17.39 13.16 -27.63
CA ASN A 577 16.22 12.63 -28.33
C ASN A 577 15.16 12.12 -27.35
N ASP A 578 15.59 11.51 -26.25
CA ASP A 578 14.69 10.97 -25.22
C ASP A 578 14.09 12.09 -24.36
N TYR A 579 14.83 13.20 -24.17
CA TYR A 579 14.41 14.33 -23.35
C TYR A 579 14.68 15.66 -24.06
N PRO A 580 13.79 16.12 -24.95
CA PRO A 580 14.03 17.32 -25.77
C PRO A 580 14.24 18.61 -24.97
N ALA A 581 13.76 18.70 -23.73
CA ALA A 581 14.03 19.84 -22.85
C ALA A 581 15.51 19.91 -22.41
N VAL A 582 16.25 18.80 -22.47
CA VAL A 582 17.68 18.73 -22.18
C VAL A 582 18.46 18.99 -23.47
N PHE A 583 18.94 20.22 -23.61
CA PHE A 583 19.76 20.65 -24.72
C PHE A 583 20.75 21.70 -24.26
N ASP A 584 21.80 21.88 -25.05
CA ASP A 584 22.71 23.01 -24.93
C ASP A 584 23.12 23.51 -26.31
N GLN A 585 23.58 24.75 -26.36
CA GLN A 585 24.10 25.38 -27.56
C GLN A 585 25.49 25.96 -27.30
N SER A 586 26.28 26.10 -28.35
CA SER A 586 27.57 26.80 -28.28
C SER A 586 27.39 28.18 -27.65
N ASN A 587 28.24 28.53 -26.69
CA ASN A 587 28.18 29.77 -25.91
C ASN A 587 28.29 31.03 -26.78
N THR A 588 29.08 30.96 -27.84
CA THR A 588 29.24 32.06 -28.80
C THR A 588 29.36 31.52 -30.23
N ILE A 589 29.33 32.44 -31.20
CA ILE A 589 29.42 32.10 -32.62
C ILE A 589 30.79 31.55 -33.01
N PHE A 590 30.81 30.62 -33.96
CA PHE A 590 31.99 30.19 -34.69
C PHE A 590 31.84 30.50 -36.18
N THR A 591 32.93 30.43 -36.94
CA THR A 591 32.96 30.76 -38.37
C THR A 591 33.09 29.50 -39.21
N ILE A 592 32.29 29.39 -40.27
CA ILE A 592 32.46 28.41 -41.34
C ILE A 592 32.93 29.14 -42.59
N ILE A 593 34.11 28.78 -43.08
CA ILE A 593 34.69 29.34 -44.31
C ILE A 593 34.72 28.29 -45.43
N ASP A 594 34.70 28.77 -46.66
CA ASP A 594 34.91 27.94 -47.83
C ASP A 594 35.88 28.62 -48.81
N THR A 595 36.95 27.90 -49.13
CA THR A 595 38.06 28.31 -49.99
C THR A 595 38.32 27.28 -51.09
N ILE A 596 37.47 26.26 -51.20
CA ILE A 596 37.61 25.18 -52.17
C ILE A 596 36.79 25.57 -53.39
N SER A 597 37.39 25.52 -54.58
CA SER A 597 36.66 25.84 -55.80
C SER A 597 35.72 24.69 -56.20
N PRO A 598 34.51 24.99 -56.70
CA PRO A 598 33.58 23.98 -57.17
C PRO A 598 34.16 23.20 -58.36
N THR A 599 33.76 21.94 -58.48
CA THR A 599 34.09 21.11 -59.65
C THR A 599 32.98 21.17 -60.69
N VAL A 600 33.33 21.16 -61.98
CA VAL A 600 32.38 21.13 -63.09
C VAL A 600 32.93 20.32 -64.26
N ARG A 601 32.02 19.67 -64.98
CA ARG A 601 32.29 18.97 -66.23
C ARG A 601 31.15 19.16 -67.23
N VAL A 602 31.47 19.58 -68.44
CA VAL A 602 30.57 19.66 -69.59
C VAL A 602 30.26 18.25 -70.07
N ILE A 603 28.98 17.95 -70.27
CA ILE A 603 28.52 16.64 -70.76
C ILE A 603 28.10 16.74 -72.22
N THR A 604 27.37 17.80 -72.59
CA THR A 604 27.01 18.02 -73.99
C THR A 604 26.61 19.49 -74.22
N PRO A 605 26.96 20.10 -75.36
CA PRO A 605 27.85 19.55 -76.38
C PRO A 605 29.30 19.48 -75.87
N ASN A 606 29.99 18.37 -76.12
CA ASN A 606 31.33 18.10 -75.61
C ASN A 606 32.34 17.75 -76.71
N GLY A 607 31.96 17.84 -77.99
CA GLY A 607 32.84 17.66 -79.14
C GLY A 607 32.28 16.68 -80.16
N GLY A 608 32.41 17.04 -81.44
CA GLY A 608 32.00 16.22 -82.59
C GLY A 608 30.52 16.34 -82.98
N GLU A 609 29.67 16.95 -82.16
CA GLU A 609 28.26 17.13 -82.48
C GLU A 609 28.06 18.05 -83.70
N SER A 610 26.98 17.83 -84.45
CA SER A 610 26.56 18.70 -85.56
C SER A 610 25.18 19.26 -85.26
N LEU A 611 25.14 20.49 -84.78
CA LEU A 611 23.95 21.19 -84.35
C LEU A 611 23.34 22.00 -85.50
N LYS A 612 22.01 22.05 -85.57
CA LYS A 612 21.30 22.82 -86.60
C LYS A 612 20.94 24.22 -86.09
N ALA A 613 21.39 25.25 -86.80
CA ALA A 613 21.15 26.64 -86.49
C ALA A 613 19.66 26.94 -86.26
N GLY A 614 19.36 27.75 -85.23
CA GLY A 614 18.00 28.16 -84.88
C GLY A 614 17.14 27.11 -84.14
N ARG A 615 17.61 25.86 -83.98
CA ARG A 615 16.95 24.85 -83.14
C ARG A 615 17.33 25.01 -81.67
N ILE A 616 16.52 24.41 -80.79
CA ILE A 616 16.84 24.33 -79.36
C ILE A 616 17.70 23.08 -79.14
N TYR A 617 18.76 23.24 -78.37
CA TYR A 617 19.64 22.17 -77.90
C TYR A 617 19.77 22.24 -76.39
N THR A 618 19.86 21.10 -75.72
CA THR A 618 20.03 21.06 -74.27
C THR A 618 21.50 20.93 -73.93
N VAL A 619 22.07 22.00 -73.38
CA VAL A 619 23.40 21.96 -72.75
C VAL A 619 23.26 21.22 -71.42
N ARG A 620 24.15 20.28 -71.12
CA ARG A 620 24.18 19.55 -69.84
C ARG A 620 25.57 19.55 -69.25
N TRP A 621 25.64 19.60 -67.92
CA TRP A 621 26.88 19.54 -67.15
C TRP A 621 26.63 18.79 -65.83
N ILE A 622 27.71 18.39 -65.18
CA ILE A 622 27.69 17.93 -63.78
C ILE A 622 28.60 18.88 -63.02
N ALA A 623 28.12 19.41 -61.91
CA ALA A 623 28.92 20.24 -61.02
C ALA A 623 28.64 19.85 -59.56
N SER A 624 29.67 19.88 -58.74
CA SER A 624 29.59 19.53 -57.32
C SER A 624 30.53 20.37 -56.48
N ASP A 625 30.04 20.76 -55.30
CA ASP A 625 30.79 21.51 -54.32
C ASP A 625 30.19 21.29 -52.91
N ALA A 626 31.05 21.22 -51.89
CA ALA A 626 30.62 20.98 -50.50
C ALA A 626 30.07 22.26 -49.83
N GLY A 627 30.47 23.44 -50.30
CA GLY A 627 29.95 24.76 -49.89
C GLY A 627 28.61 25.08 -50.54
N GLY A 628 28.32 24.39 -51.64
CA GLY A 628 27.09 24.52 -52.40
C GLY A 628 27.24 25.52 -53.54
N ILE A 629 26.58 25.24 -54.66
CA ILE A 629 26.68 26.06 -55.87
C ILE A 629 25.63 27.18 -55.82
N GLN A 630 26.10 28.43 -55.83
CA GLN A 630 25.24 29.62 -55.88
C GLN A 630 24.75 29.88 -57.30
N LYS A 631 25.63 29.72 -58.30
CA LYS A 631 25.38 30.23 -59.65
C LYS A 631 26.10 29.43 -60.73
N VAL A 632 25.50 29.32 -61.92
CA VAL A 632 26.10 28.75 -63.13
C VAL A 632 26.00 29.72 -64.31
N ILE A 633 27.13 30.07 -64.92
CA ILE A 633 27.23 30.90 -66.12
C ILE A 633 27.60 30.02 -67.30
N ILE A 634 26.83 30.11 -68.38
CA ILE A 634 27.03 29.34 -69.60
C ILE A 634 27.49 30.30 -70.69
N GLN A 635 28.65 30.01 -71.29
CA GLN A 635 29.22 30.79 -72.36
C GLN A 635 29.38 29.94 -73.63
N PHE A 636 29.29 30.60 -74.77
CA PHE A 636 29.33 30.02 -76.09
C PHE A 636 30.37 30.75 -76.94
N SER A 637 31.14 30.01 -77.73
CA SER A 637 32.10 30.57 -78.68
C SER A 637 31.84 29.99 -80.07
N VAL A 638 31.97 30.84 -81.10
CA VAL A 638 31.92 30.48 -82.52
C VAL A 638 33.30 30.38 -83.16
N ASP A 639 34.35 30.86 -82.51
CA ASP A 639 35.68 31.12 -83.08
C ASP A 639 36.77 30.31 -82.37
N GLY A 640 36.44 29.13 -81.84
CA GLY A 640 37.40 28.25 -81.18
C GLY A 640 37.88 28.74 -79.82
N GLY A 641 37.10 29.59 -79.16
CA GLY A 641 37.39 30.11 -77.82
C GLY A 641 38.12 31.45 -77.80
N ALA A 642 38.30 32.10 -78.95
CA ALA A 642 38.90 33.44 -79.06
C ALA A 642 37.97 34.51 -78.46
N SER A 643 36.66 34.37 -78.64
CA SER A 643 35.64 35.19 -78.01
C SER A 643 34.51 34.34 -77.42
N TRP A 644 33.90 34.83 -76.34
CA TRP A 644 32.85 34.14 -75.60
C TRP A 644 31.65 35.04 -75.38
N GLN A 645 30.47 34.54 -75.73
CA GLN A 645 29.18 35.16 -75.45
C GLN A 645 28.49 34.42 -74.30
N THR A 646 28.08 35.14 -73.26
CA THR A 646 27.22 34.57 -72.22
C THR A 646 25.83 34.29 -72.79
N ILE A 647 25.41 33.02 -72.74
CA ILE A 647 24.09 32.57 -73.21
C ILE A 647 23.13 32.25 -72.07
N ALA A 648 23.64 32.02 -70.86
CA ALA A 648 22.82 31.89 -69.66
C ALA A 648 23.58 32.28 -68.40
N ASP A 649 22.83 32.77 -67.43
CA ASP A 649 23.28 33.13 -66.09
C ASP A 649 22.17 32.61 -65.15
N LEU A 650 22.45 31.51 -64.46
CA LEU A 650 21.47 30.70 -63.75
C LEU A 650 21.73 30.72 -62.25
N ASN A 651 20.67 30.85 -61.46
CA ASN A 651 20.72 30.66 -60.01
C ASN A 651 20.72 29.16 -59.68
N GLY A 652 21.59 28.75 -58.75
CA GLY A 652 21.79 27.36 -58.37
C GLY A 652 22.39 26.52 -59.49
N ASN A 653 22.29 25.20 -59.35
CA ASN A 653 22.85 24.22 -60.28
C ASN A 653 21.75 23.31 -60.88
N PRO A 654 21.04 23.74 -61.94
CA PRO A 654 20.01 22.90 -62.56
C PRO A 654 20.58 21.70 -63.35
N GLY A 655 21.88 21.67 -63.63
CA GLY A 655 22.54 20.62 -64.42
C GLY A 655 22.22 20.62 -65.92
N TYR A 656 21.34 21.51 -66.39
CA TYR A 656 21.01 21.68 -67.81
C TYR A 656 20.51 23.08 -68.15
N TYR A 657 20.59 23.42 -69.44
CA TYR A 657 20.01 24.64 -70.02
C TYR A 657 19.52 24.39 -71.44
N ARG A 658 18.30 24.88 -71.75
CA ARG A 658 17.72 24.78 -73.09
C ARG A 658 18.17 25.99 -73.92
N TRP A 659 19.24 25.80 -74.66
CA TRP A 659 19.87 26.83 -75.49
C TRP A 659 19.26 26.90 -76.89
N ARG A 660 18.88 28.08 -77.33
CA ARG A 660 18.52 28.31 -78.75
C ARG A 660 19.78 28.64 -79.53
N ILE A 661 20.18 27.73 -80.42
CA ILE A 661 21.42 27.84 -81.19
C ILE A 661 21.34 29.08 -82.12
N PRO A 662 22.37 29.96 -82.13
CA PRO A 662 22.45 31.11 -83.04
C PRO A 662 22.32 30.73 -84.51
N ARG A 663 22.02 31.72 -85.36
CA ARG A 663 21.89 31.51 -86.81
C ARG A 663 23.23 31.43 -87.54
N GLU A 664 24.30 31.81 -86.88
CA GLU A 664 25.67 31.77 -87.39
C GLU A 664 26.16 30.31 -87.47
N THR A 665 26.88 29.98 -88.53
CA THR A 665 27.50 28.68 -88.70
C THR A 665 28.94 28.72 -88.21
N SER A 666 29.39 27.67 -87.54
CA SER A 666 30.78 27.54 -87.11
C SER A 666 31.22 26.08 -87.20
N SER A 667 32.47 25.85 -87.56
CA SER A 667 33.14 24.54 -87.44
C SER A 667 34.00 24.41 -86.18
N GLN A 668 34.07 25.45 -85.36
CA GLN A 668 34.94 25.57 -84.18
C GLN A 668 34.14 26.03 -82.95
N ALA A 669 32.89 25.59 -82.83
CA ALA A 669 32.04 26.02 -81.73
C ALA A 669 32.39 25.30 -80.42
N LEU A 670 32.34 26.03 -79.30
CA LEU A 670 32.61 25.53 -77.94
C LEU A 670 31.56 26.01 -76.95
N ILE A 671 31.36 25.25 -75.87
CA ILE A 671 30.60 25.65 -74.69
C ILE A 671 31.54 25.68 -73.49
N LYS A 672 31.43 26.71 -72.67
CA LYS A 672 32.11 26.83 -71.38
C LYS A 672 31.06 26.97 -70.28
N ILE A 673 31.23 26.20 -69.22
CA ILE A 673 30.41 26.29 -68.01
C ILE A 673 31.32 26.82 -66.90
N VAL A 674 30.89 27.90 -66.27
CA VAL A 674 31.53 28.49 -65.09
C VAL A 674 30.56 28.35 -63.93
N VAL A 675 30.98 27.69 -62.86
CA VAL A 675 30.20 27.52 -61.62
C VAL A 675 30.83 28.37 -60.52
N ILE A 676 29.98 29.03 -59.74
CA ILE A 676 30.38 29.89 -58.62
C ILE A 676 29.64 29.39 -57.37
N ASP A 677 30.38 29.15 -56.29
CA ASP A 677 29.81 28.77 -54.99
C ASP A 677 29.34 29.99 -54.17
N TYR A 678 28.86 29.76 -52.94
CA TYR A 678 28.41 30.84 -52.05
C TYR A 678 29.54 31.69 -51.45
N SER A 679 30.80 31.23 -51.50
CA SER A 679 32.00 31.97 -51.12
C SER A 679 32.57 32.82 -52.28
N GLY A 680 32.09 32.61 -53.50
CA GLY A 680 32.61 33.23 -54.71
C GLY A 680 33.77 32.47 -55.34
N ASN A 681 34.12 31.26 -54.89
CA ASN A 681 35.13 30.46 -55.59
C ASN A 681 34.56 29.96 -56.92
N MET A 682 35.42 29.83 -57.92
CA MET A 682 35.02 29.57 -59.30
C MET A 682 35.63 28.27 -59.82
N GLY A 683 34.78 27.44 -60.40
CA GLY A 683 35.15 26.27 -61.19
C GLY A 683 34.73 26.49 -62.63
N GLN A 684 35.49 26.00 -63.60
CA GLN A 684 35.10 26.08 -65.00
C GLN A 684 35.49 24.83 -65.77
N ASP A 685 34.71 24.53 -66.80
CA ASP A 685 35.05 23.52 -67.79
C ASP A 685 34.61 23.96 -69.19
N VAL A 686 35.33 23.50 -70.20
CA VAL A 686 35.08 23.77 -71.62
C VAL A 686 34.85 22.44 -72.32
N SER A 687 33.95 22.41 -73.30
CA SER A 687 33.75 21.23 -74.15
C SER A 687 35.07 20.65 -74.67
N ASP A 688 35.28 19.34 -74.53
CA ASP A 688 36.54 18.63 -74.83
C ASP A 688 37.00 18.76 -76.29
N GLY A 689 36.06 19.04 -77.21
CA GLY A 689 36.36 19.32 -78.61
C GLY A 689 35.34 20.24 -79.27
N PHE A 690 35.63 20.63 -80.51
CA PHE A 690 34.73 21.45 -81.31
C PHE A 690 33.46 20.69 -81.71
N PHE A 691 32.31 21.35 -81.61
CA PHE A 691 31.09 20.95 -82.32
C PHE A 691 30.84 21.90 -83.50
N ARG A 692 30.00 21.46 -84.45
CA ARG A 692 29.67 22.22 -85.66
C ARG A 692 28.26 22.78 -85.57
N ILE A 693 28.06 24.01 -86.03
CA ILE A 693 26.75 24.61 -86.28
C ILE A 693 26.55 24.73 -87.79
N ARG A 694 25.51 24.08 -88.31
CA ARG A 694 25.17 24.07 -89.74
C ARG A 694 23.77 24.63 -89.97
N ARG A 695 23.48 25.09 -91.19
CA ARG A 695 22.17 25.62 -91.57
C ARG A 695 21.04 24.58 -91.49
#